data_AF-A0A3E1Y950-F1
#
_entry.id   AF-A0A3E1Y950-F1
#
_cell.length_a   1.000
_cell.length_b   1.000
_cell.length_c   1.000
_cell.angle_alpha   90.00
_cell.angle_beta   90.00
_cell.angle_gamma   90.00
#
_symmetry.space_group_name_H-M   'P 1'
#
loop_
_entity.id
_entity.type
_entity.pdbx_description
1 polymer ?
#
loop_
_entity_poly.entity_id
_entity_poly.type
_entity_poly.pdbx_seq_one_letter_code
_entity_poly.pdbx_strand_id
1 'polypeptide(L)'
;MKRFLLLLLCIPVYSFAFQVKQVTIVAKENNVAAQVLKEEVFKRTGLKWTITSRPPSAGNTIVFNTVKGQPESYHVFTKNGITTIEAADPRGQLFGAGYLLRIMEYRNQEVGLPDNLDITSVPEKAVRGHQIGYRNLANSYDGWSAEQYEQYIRDLAVFGTNSIEAIPFMPASPHFKISSNEMTAKISSFCKKYDLDFSVWTPASFDLGDTAKRSYFLRQFDTLFRSSVRLDAVFFPGGDPGDNAPQLVIPLLEELSKPLKRYHPNAKIWLSLQGYDSAKCAFVYSYIRQSTPAWLGGIVVGPSSPSLESTRSDLPAKYKIRHYPDITHSVRCDYPVIWFDPAFAFTLGREAVNPQPVYYSNIYRYIAPYMDGFISYSDGAHDDLNKVVWSLLGWDSQMNERTMVQQYANYFFASDAKETAGDGILALERNWEGAIAANGGIRATLQLWQQLEQTHPGLASNWRWQMMLLRAYYDAYTRERAIREADLEIAANKALLTANDPMNEAERILKQADIPVQPQWRDRIIELCDSLFRSVALQTSVKKYQASGPERGAVLDFLDRPLNNRWWMEDKFKYIRTLPVSEQRKSLDTIAYWENPGPGSFYDDVGNVSKSNHVLRPEDWHTDPLMQHGDIPGFDWWDGGMSRRRLSWMVSMRWPPAMKYEHLDPKAKYVIRVTGNGESLLRANGVRLQPTLYNKGIGELKEFPVPVSLSQTGSLVLTWDAIDEEHLNWRQHSRVTEVWLIKL
;
A
#
# COMPACT_ATOMS: atom_id res chain seq x y z
N MET A 1 20.59 -14.00 -46.55
CA MET A 1 19.24 -14.47 -46.16
C MET A 1 19.11 -14.26 -44.66
N LYS A 2 18.54 -13.14 -44.22
CA LYS A 2 17.11 -12.83 -44.01
C LYS A 2 16.67 -13.13 -42.56
N ARG A 3 16.25 -12.05 -41.89
CA ARG A 3 15.38 -11.94 -40.69
C ARG A 3 16.06 -11.85 -39.32
N PHE A 4 16.53 -10.65 -38.99
CA PHE A 4 16.36 -10.11 -37.64
C PHE A 4 15.04 -9.33 -37.63
N LEU A 5 14.12 -9.72 -36.75
CA LEU A 5 12.83 -9.07 -36.56
C LEU A 5 13.03 -7.87 -35.62
N LEU A 6 12.87 -6.66 -36.14
CA LEU A 6 12.76 -5.44 -35.34
C LEU A 6 11.35 -5.45 -34.72
N LEU A 7 11.24 -5.68 -33.41
CA LEU A 7 10.05 -5.34 -32.65
C LEU A 7 10.08 -3.82 -32.43
N LEU A 8 9.44 -3.08 -33.33
CA LEU A 8 9.07 -1.69 -33.12
C LEU A 8 7.96 -1.67 -32.07
N LEU A 9 8.30 -1.22 -30.86
CA LEU A 9 7.36 -0.68 -29.89
C LEU A 9 6.66 0.51 -30.55
N CYS A 10 5.48 0.27 -31.14
CA CYS A 10 4.59 1.34 -31.57
C CYS A 10 4.00 2.01 -30.32
N ILE A 11 4.71 2.98 -29.76
CA ILE A 11 4.10 3.99 -28.89
C ILE A 11 3.26 4.87 -29.83
N PRO A 12 1.92 4.95 -29.67
CA PRO A 12 1.15 5.90 -30.44
C PRO A 12 1.52 7.31 -29.98
N VAL A 13 2.38 7.98 -30.74
CA VAL A 13 2.60 9.42 -30.62
C VAL A 13 1.37 10.09 -31.22
N TYR A 14 0.42 10.48 -30.37
CA TYR A 14 -0.69 11.32 -30.81
C TYR A 14 -0.13 12.70 -31.15
N SER A 15 -0.14 13.05 -32.43
CA SER A 15 -0.09 14.45 -32.85
C SER A 15 -1.44 15.09 -32.48
N PHE A 16 -1.41 16.26 -31.83
CA PHE A 16 -2.60 17.04 -31.51
C PHE A 16 -2.74 18.14 -32.56
N ALA A 17 -3.76 18.11 -33.42
CA ALA A 17 -3.91 19.13 -34.46
C ALA A 17 -5.26 19.87 -34.50
N PHE A 18 -6.24 19.60 -33.62
CA PHE A 18 -7.45 20.43 -33.56
C PHE A 18 -7.80 20.91 -32.15
N GLN A 19 -7.59 22.20 -31.95
CA GLN A 19 -8.04 22.96 -30.78
C GLN A 19 -9.54 23.23 -30.90
N VAL A 20 -10.31 22.76 -29.93
CA VAL A 20 -11.76 22.93 -29.92
C VAL A 20 -12.17 23.84 -28.77
N LYS A 21 -12.83 24.95 -29.13
CA LYS A 21 -13.41 25.90 -28.17
C LYS A 21 -14.87 25.63 -27.88
N GLN A 22 -15.60 25.07 -28.84
CA GLN A 22 -17.02 24.77 -28.71
C GLN A 22 -17.32 23.37 -29.25
N VAL A 23 -17.94 22.56 -28.40
CA VAL A 23 -18.43 21.22 -28.72
C VAL A 23 -19.90 21.15 -28.35
N THR A 24 -20.71 20.57 -29.23
CA THR A 24 -22.04 20.09 -28.87
C THR A 24 -21.96 18.60 -28.56
N ILE A 25 -22.40 18.19 -27.37
CA ILE A 25 -22.52 16.78 -27.00
C ILE A 25 -23.91 16.31 -27.42
N VAL A 26 -23.98 15.29 -28.27
CA VAL A 26 -25.23 14.66 -28.70
C VAL A 26 -25.43 13.39 -27.88
N ALA A 27 -26.45 13.38 -27.03
CA ALA A 27 -26.77 12.25 -26.18
C ALA A 27 -28.28 12.19 -25.89
N LYS A 28 -28.74 11.02 -25.41
CA LYS A 28 -30.10 10.88 -24.87
C LYS A 28 -30.30 11.82 -23.67
N GLU A 29 -31.56 12.21 -23.41
CA GLU A 29 -31.90 12.98 -22.21
C GLU A 29 -31.39 12.27 -20.94
N ASN A 30 -30.89 13.06 -19.99
CA ASN A 30 -30.33 12.58 -18.71
C ASN A 30 -29.15 11.58 -18.84
N ASN A 31 -28.43 11.60 -19.95
CA ASN A 31 -27.22 10.78 -20.09
C ASN A 31 -26.13 11.23 -19.08
N VAL A 32 -25.84 10.36 -18.11
CA VAL A 32 -24.89 10.64 -17.03
C VAL A 32 -23.47 10.83 -17.55
N ALA A 33 -23.03 10.00 -18.52
CA ALA A 33 -21.69 10.10 -19.10
C ALA A 33 -21.46 11.44 -19.81
N ALA A 34 -22.44 11.90 -20.59
CA ALA A 34 -22.43 13.21 -21.24
C ALA A 34 -22.36 14.36 -20.22
N GLN A 35 -23.10 14.24 -19.11
CA GLN A 35 -23.06 15.23 -18.04
C GLN A 35 -21.70 15.25 -17.34
N VAL A 36 -21.12 14.08 -17.03
CA VAL A 36 -19.78 13.96 -16.45
C VAL A 36 -18.75 14.61 -17.36
N LEU A 37 -18.74 14.26 -18.65
CA LEU A 37 -17.83 14.85 -19.64
C LEU A 37 -17.94 16.38 -19.67
N LYS A 38 -19.16 16.92 -19.76
CA LYS A 38 -19.40 18.37 -19.75
C LYS A 38 -18.87 19.04 -18.49
N GLU A 39 -19.18 18.49 -17.32
CA GLU A 39 -18.79 19.07 -16.03
C GLU A 39 -17.28 19.02 -15.80
N GLU A 40 -16.64 17.90 -16.13
CA GLU A 40 -15.20 17.73 -15.95
C GLU A 40 -14.38 18.58 -16.93
N VAL A 41 -14.86 18.78 -18.16
CA VAL A 41 -14.26 19.74 -19.10
C VAL A 41 -14.43 21.17 -18.61
N PHE A 42 -15.62 21.53 -18.11
CA PHE A 42 -15.87 22.87 -17.58
C PHE A 42 -14.93 23.19 -16.39
N LYS A 43 -14.75 22.25 -15.45
CA LYS A 43 -13.84 22.42 -14.31
C LYS A 43 -12.40 22.70 -14.72
N ARG A 44 -11.94 22.10 -15.83
CA ARG A 44 -10.54 22.20 -16.29
C ARG A 44 -10.27 23.40 -17.20
N THR A 45 -11.27 23.85 -17.95
CA THR A 45 -11.08 24.81 -19.05
C THR A 45 -11.96 26.04 -18.96
N GLY A 46 -13.03 26.00 -18.17
CA GLY A 46 -14.10 26.99 -18.15
C GLY A 46 -15.02 26.95 -19.38
N LEU A 47 -14.86 25.98 -20.29
CA LEU A 47 -15.71 25.84 -21.47
C LEU A 47 -17.11 25.35 -21.11
N LYS A 48 -18.13 26.02 -21.66
CA LYS A 48 -19.55 25.69 -21.45
C LYS A 48 -20.10 24.96 -22.67
N TRP A 49 -19.86 23.65 -22.73
CA TRP A 49 -20.45 22.80 -23.76
C TRP A 49 -21.94 22.57 -23.52
N THR A 50 -22.69 22.33 -24.59
CA THR A 50 -24.13 22.06 -24.54
C THR A 50 -24.41 20.58 -24.81
N ILE A 51 -25.46 20.04 -24.19
CA ILE A 51 -25.96 18.69 -24.47
C ILE A 51 -27.27 18.83 -25.25
N THR A 52 -27.37 18.19 -26.41
CA THR A 52 -28.57 18.18 -27.27
C THR A 52 -28.96 16.74 -27.63
N SER A 53 -30.22 16.56 -28.02
CA SER A 53 -30.73 15.26 -28.51
C SER A 53 -30.51 15.04 -30.02
N ARG A 54 -30.12 16.09 -30.75
CA ARG A 54 -29.89 16.05 -32.20
C ARG A 54 -28.55 16.69 -32.57
N PRO A 55 -27.83 16.17 -33.59
CA PRO A 55 -26.62 16.79 -34.08
C PRO A 55 -26.84 18.23 -34.57
N PRO A 56 -25.88 19.15 -34.35
CA PRO A 56 -25.94 20.48 -34.94
C PRO A 56 -25.70 20.42 -36.46
N SER A 57 -26.05 21.48 -37.18
CA SER A 57 -25.83 21.57 -38.63
C SER A 57 -24.35 21.77 -39.02
N ALA A 58 -23.53 22.28 -38.11
CA ALA A 58 -22.09 22.46 -38.27
C ALA A 58 -21.39 22.51 -36.89
N GLY A 59 -20.08 22.27 -36.86
CA GLY A 59 -19.25 22.36 -35.67
C GLY A 59 -18.80 21.02 -35.10
N ASN A 60 -17.84 21.08 -34.17
CA ASN A 60 -17.29 19.89 -33.54
C ASN A 60 -18.32 19.26 -32.60
N THR A 61 -18.47 17.94 -32.70
CA THR A 61 -19.54 17.21 -32.00
C THR A 61 -18.97 15.98 -31.31
N ILE A 62 -19.45 15.70 -30.10
CA ILE A 62 -19.22 14.41 -29.41
C ILE A 62 -20.54 13.65 -29.34
N VAL A 63 -20.62 12.46 -29.92
CA VAL A 63 -21.87 11.68 -30.02
C VAL A 63 -21.80 10.45 -29.14
N PHE A 64 -22.83 10.22 -28.32
CA PHE A 64 -22.99 9.01 -27.50
C PHE A 64 -24.01 8.06 -28.14
N ASN A 65 -23.55 6.86 -28.50
CA ASN A 65 -24.39 5.80 -29.06
C ASN A 65 -24.41 4.57 -28.15
N THR A 66 -25.53 3.85 -28.15
CA THR A 66 -25.62 2.52 -27.56
C THR A 66 -25.63 1.51 -28.68
N VAL A 67 -24.67 0.60 -28.70
CA VAL A 67 -24.51 -0.45 -29.72
C VAL A 67 -24.48 -1.82 -29.04
N LYS A 68 -24.60 -2.91 -29.82
CA LYS A 68 -24.46 -4.25 -29.25
C LYS A 68 -22.98 -4.55 -29.00
N GLY A 69 -22.63 -4.96 -27.79
CA GLY A 69 -21.24 -5.28 -27.41
C GLY A 69 -21.16 -6.10 -26.13
N GLN A 70 -19.94 -6.35 -25.66
CA GLN A 70 -19.70 -6.94 -24.33
C GLN A 70 -20.08 -5.92 -23.25
N PRO A 71 -20.54 -6.35 -22.06
CA PRO A 71 -20.85 -5.43 -20.97
C PRO A 71 -19.70 -4.45 -20.71
N GLU A 72 -20.03 -3.19 -20.46
CA GLU A 72 -19.11 -2.09 -20.16
C GLU A 72 -18.16 -1.71 -21.32
N SER A 73 -18.17 -2.41 -22.45
CA SER A 73 -17.28 -2.10 -23.57
C SER A 73 -17.62 -0.77 -24.24
N TYR A 74 -16.59 -0.15 -24.82
CA TYR A 74 -16.73 1.06 -25.62
C TYR A 74 -15.84 1.05 -26.86
N HIS A 75 -16.21 1.85 -27.85
CA HIS A 75 -15.42 2.23 -29.00
C HIS A 75 -15.43 3.76 -29.10
N VAL A 76 -14.26 4.39 -29.01
CA VAL A 76 -14.10 5.83 -29.18
C VAL A 76 -13.34 6.11 -30.46
N PHE A 77 -13.94 6.87 -31.38
CA PHE A 77 -13.29 7.23 -32.63
C PHE A 77 -13.63 8.64 -33.10
N THR A 78 -12.76 9.24 -33.90
CA THR A 78 -12.97 10.56 -34.53
C THR A 78 -13.01 10.44 -36.04
N LYS A 79 -14.06 10.97 -36.67
CA LYS A 79 -14.21 11.02 -38.13
C LYS A 79 -14.86 12.33 -38.55
N ASN A 80 -14.25 13.03 -39.50
CA ASN A 80 -14.77 14.30 -40.06
C ASN A 80 -15.13 15.35 -38.99
N GLY A 81 -14.33 15.48 -37.93
CA GLY A 81 -14.59 16.42 -36.82
C GLY A 81 -15.69 15.99 -35.84
N ILE A 82 -16.15 14.75 -35.94
CA ILE A 82 -17.12 14.14 -35.01
C ILE A 82 -16.40 13.04 -34.22
N THR A 83 -16.32 13.21 -32.91
CA THR A 83 -15.88 12.15 -31.99
C THR A 83 -17.10 11.37 -31.53
N THR A 84 -17.07 10.05 -31.66
CA THR A 84 -18.18 9.16 -31.28
C THR A 84 -17.73 8.23 -30.16
N ILE A 85 -18.57 8.08 -29.14
CA ILE A 85 -18.45 7.08 -28.07
C ILE A 85 -19.60 6.10 -28.26
N GLU A 86 -19.31 4.95 -28.85
CA GLU A 86 -20.24 3.84 -28.91
C GLU A 86 -19.99 2.90 -27.73
N ALA A 87 -21.03 2.44 -27.05
CA ALA A 87 -20.88 1.52 -25.94
C ALA A 87 -22.03 0.53 -25.81
N ALA A 88 -21.77 -0.60 -25.14
CA ALA A 88 -22.77 -1.65 -24.96
C ALA A 88 -23.93 -1.23 -24.03
N ASP A 89 -23.63 -0.39 -23.04
CA ASP A 89 -24.54 0.00 -21.97
C ASP A 89 -24.15 1.39 -21.40
N PRO A 90 -24.97 1.98 -20.50
CA PRO A 90 -24.66 3.29 -19.91
C PRO A 90 -23.33 3.35 -19.16
N ARG A 91 -22.89 2.23 -18.57
CA ARG A 91 -21.62 2.15 -17.84
C ARG A 91 -20.44 2.20 -18.81
N GLY A 92 -20.52 1.51 -19.95
CA GLY A 92 -19.55 1.61 -21.04
C GLY A 92 -19.49 3.03 -21.64
N GLN A 93 -20.61 3.75 -21.71
CA GLN A 93 -20.59 5.17 -22.10
C GLN A 93 -19.81 6.02 -21.09
N LEU A 94 -19.99 5.78 -19.79
CA LEU A 94 -19.25 6.47 -18.73
C LEU A 94 -17.75 6.18 -18.82
N PHE A 95 -17.36 4.92 -19.07
CA PHE A 95 -15.96 4.54 -19.21
C PHE A 95 -15.33 5.06 -20.51
N GLY A 96 -16.06 5.09 -21.62
CA GLY A 96 -15.60 5.72 -22.87
C GLY A 96 -15.42 7.24 -22.72
N ALA A 97 -16.33 7.92 -22.01
CA ALA A 97 -16.17 9.33 -21.65
C ALA A 97 -14.99 9.55 -20.70
N GLY A 98 -14.81 8.64 -19.73
CA GLY A 98 -13.66 8.64 -18.83
C GLY A 98 -12.34 8.48 -19.57
N TYR A 99 -12.26 7.54 -20.52
CA TYR A 99 -11.11 7.38 -21.39
C TYR A 99 -10.78 8.67 -22.15
N LEU A 100 -11.79 9.30 -22.77
CA LEU A 100 -11.61 10.57 -23.45
C LEU A 100 -11.10 11.67 -22.50
N LEU A 101 -11.66 11.77 -21.30
CA LEU A 101 -11.22 12.74 -20.28
C LEU A 101 -9.75 12.55 -19.86
N ARG A 102 -9.23 11.32 -19.89
CA ARG A 102 -7.85 11.02 -19.50
C ARG A 102 -6.83 11.34 -20.60
N ILE A 103 -7.25 11.39 -21.87
CA ILE A 103 -6.34 11.58 -23.02
C ILE A 103 -6.43 12.97 -23.67
N MET A 104 -7.54 13.69 -23.47
CA MET A 104 -7.69 15.06 -23.98
C MET A 104 -6.65 15.99 -23.36
N GLU A 105 -6.23 17.00 -24.13
CA GLU A 105 -5.40 18.08 -23.62
C GLU A 105 -6.26 19.27 -23.19
N TYR A 106 -5.94 19.83 -22.03
CA TYR A 106 -6.68 20.93 -21.43
C TYR A 106 -5.84 22.19 -21.40
N ARG A 107 -6.41 23.29 -21.89
CA ARG A 107 -5.89 24.64 -21.72
C ARG A 107 -7.04 25.57 -21.33
N ASN A 108 -6.72 26.75 -20.81
CA ASN A 108 -7.75 27.72 -20.51
C ASN A 108 -8.57 28.04 -21.78
N GLN A 109 -9.90 27.85 -21.71
CA GLN A 109 -10.84 28.04 -22.82
C GLN A 109 -10.58 27.17 -24.07
N GLU A 110 -9.92 26.02 -23.92
CA GLU A 110 -9.57 25.17 -25.06
C GLU A 110 -9.39 23.69 -24.66
N VAL A 111 -9.84 22.79 -25.54
CA VAL A 111 -9.58 21.35 -25.44
C VAL A 111 -8.93 20.85 -26.73
N GLY A 112 -7.84 20.10 -26.60
CA GLY A 112 -7.21 19.34 -27.67
C GLY A 112 -7.73 17.91 -27.72
N LEU A 113 -8.19 17.46 -28.89
CA LEU A 113 -8.58 16.07 -29.16
C LEU A 113 -7.50 15.38 -30.01
N PRO A 114 -7.24 14.08 -29.81
CA PRO A 114 -6.34 13.34 -30.70
C PRO A 114 -6.91 13.20 -32.12
N ASP A 115 -6.09 13.46 -33.15
CA ASP A 115 -6.55 13.54 -34.55
C ASP A 115 -6.97 12.19 -35.15
N ASN A 116 -6.35 11.09 -34.69
CA ASN A 116 -6.56 9.72 -35.16
C ASN A 116 -7.03 8.82 -34.02
N LEU A 117 -8.03 9.28 -33.28
CA LEU A 117 -8.65 8.46 -32.25
C LEU A 117 -9.49 7.37 -32.91
N ASP A 118 -9.18 6.10 -32.66
CA ASP A 118 -9.96 4.92 -33.05
C ASP A 118 -9.59 3.74 -32.14
N ILE A 119 -10.32 3.56 -31.04
CA ILE A 119 -9.97 2.61 -29.97
C ILE A 119 -11.21 1.89 -29.47
N THR A 120 -11.20 0.58 -29.61
CA THR A 120 -12.17 -0.33 -28.99
C THR A 120 -11.57 -0.94 -27.73
N SER A 121 -12.35 -0.98 -26.65
CA SER A 121 -11.88 -1.47 -25.37
C SER A 121 -12.96 -2.21 -24.60
N VAL A 122 -12.56 -3.28 -23.91
CA VAL A 122 -13.41 -4.17 -23.11
C VAL A 122 -12.64 -4.47 -21.83
N PRO A 123 -13.26 -4.40 -20.64
CA PRO A 123 -12.55 -4.71 -19.41
C PRO A 123 -12.21 -6.20 -19.29
N GLU A 124 -11.02 -6.51 -18.76
CA GLU A 124 -10.59 -7.89 -18.47
C GLU A 124 -11.26 -8.48 -17.21
N LYS A 125 -11.52 -7.67 -16.19
CA LYS A 125 -12.16 -8.12 -14.93
C LYS A 125 -13.55 -7.54 -14.78
N ALA A 126 -14.53 -8.37 -14.42
CA ALA A 126 -15.91 -7.95 -14.25
C ALA A 126 -16.16 -7.13 -12.96
N VAL A 127 -15.31 -7.27 -11.95
CA VAL A 127 -15.38 -6.49 -10.70
C VAL A 127 -14.06 -5.76 -10.51
N ARG A 128 -14.13 -4.44 -10.47
CA ARG A 128 -12.99 -3.51 -10.29
C ARG A 128 -13.43 -2.45 -9.30
N GLY A 129 -13.08 -2.65 -8.03
CA GLY A 129 -13.57 -1.79 -6.97
C GLY A 129 -12.55 -1.42 -5.92
N HIS A 130 -12.98 -0.50 -5.05
CA HIS A 130 -12.19 -0.02 -3.94
C HIS A 130 -13.07 0.18 -2.71
N GLN A 131 -12.55 -0.15 -1.54
CA GLN A 131 -13.17 0.23 -0.29
C GLN A 131 -12.86 1.69 0.02
N ILE A 132 -13.88 2.46 0.43
CA ILE A 132 -13.76 3.87 0.82
C ILE A 132 -14.50 4.11 2.14
N GLY A 133 -14.11 3.34 3.17
CA GLY A 133 -14.81 3.27 4.45
C GLY A 133 -14.84 4.59 5.21
N TYR A 134 -16.05 5.10 5.49
CA TYR A 134 -16.27 6.26 6.34
C TYR A 134 -16.18 5.87 7.82
N ARG A 135 -14.94 5.79 8.33
CA ARG A 135 -14.61 5.28 9.68
C ARG A 135 -13.41 6.00 10.28
N ASN A 136 -13.38 6.12 11.60
CA ASN A 136 -12.30 6.80 12.34
C ASN A 136 -10.89 6.17 12.14
N LEU A 137 -10.83 4.92 11.68
CA LEU A 137 -9.56 4.25 11.39
C LEU A 137 -8.98 4.62 10.02
N ALA A 138 -9.74 5.29 9.16
CA ALA A 138 -9.23 5.82 7.91
C ALA A 138 -8.49 7.14 8.18
N ASN A 139 -7.40 7.41 7.48
CA ASN A 139 -6.59 8.60 7.71
C ASN A 139 -7.09 9.87 6.99
N SER A 140 -8.26 9.80 6.33
CA SER A 140 -8.87 10.97 5.69
C SER A 140 -10.38 10.90 5.47
N TYR A 141 -10.91 9.71 5.16
CA TYR A 141 -12.28 9.54 4.65
C TYR A 141 -13.38 10.01 5.60
N ASP A 142 -13.19 9.83 6.90
CA ASP A 142 -14.12 10.25 7.93
C ASP A 142 -14.29 11.78 8.02
N GLY A 143 -13.33 12.56 7.52
CA GLY A 143 -13.43 14.02 7.39
C GLY A 143 -14.07 14.51 6.09
N TRP A 144 -14.46 13.63 5.17
CA TRP A 144 -15.01 14.03 3.87
C TRP A 144 -16.51 14.35 3.93
N SER A 145 -16.93 15.36 3.16
CA SER A 145 -18.36 15.63 2.95
C SER A 145 -18.96 14.66 1.92
N ALA A 146 -20.29 14.62 1.84
CA ALA A 146 -20.98 13.80 0.85
C ALA A 146 -20.61 14.21 -0.59
N GLU A 147 -20.37 15.50 -0.83
CA GLU A 147 -19.96 16.04 -2.14
C GLU A 147 -18.53 15.63 -2.49
N GLN A 148 -17.63 15.60 -1.50
CA GLN A 148 -16.26 15.08 -1.69
C GLN A 148 -16.30 13.59 -2.05
N TYR A 149 -17.12 12.80 -1.34
CA TYR A 149 -17.35 11.40 -1.70
C TYR A 149 -17.92 11.23 -3.10
N GLU A 150 -18.91 12.02 -3.49
CA GLU A 150 -19.49 11.95 -4.83
C GLU A 150 -18.44 12.25 -5.90
N GLN A 151 -17.64 13.31 -5.72
CA GLN A 151 -16.56 13.63 -6.64
C GLN A 151 -15.52 12.51 -6.70
N TYR A 152 -15.15 11.93 -5.56
CA TYR A 152 -14.17 10.85 -5.51
C TYR A 152 -14.65 9.58 -6.22
N ILE A 153 -15.92 9.19 -6.00
CA ILE A 153 -16.54 8.06 -6.69
C ILE A 153 -16.59 8.29 -8.21
N ARG A 154 -16.90 9.53 -8.63
CA ARG A 154 -16.83 9.90 -10.04
C ARG A 154 -15.42 9.79 -10.59
N ASP A 155 -14.42 10.30 -9.87
CA ASP A 155 -13.01 10.20 -10.27
C ASP A 155 -12.60 8.73 -10.46
N LEU A 156 -12.96 7.84 -9.52
CA LEU A 156 -12.73 6.40 -9.65
C LEU A 156 -13.43 5.81 -10.88
N ALA A 157 -14.70 6.16 -11.12
CA ALA A 157 -15.44 5.72 -12.30
C ALA A 157 -14.79 6.20 -13.60
N VAL A 158 -14.23 7.42 -13.63
CA VAL A 158 -13.47 7.93 -14.77
C VAL A 158 -12.29 7.03 -15.09
N PHE A 159 -11.68 6.33 -14.13
CA PHE A 159 -10.58 5.37 -14.34
C PHE A 159 -11.02 3.91 -14.50
N GLY A 160 -12.33 3.66 -14.63
CA GLY A 160 -12.86 2.32 -14.91
C GLY A 160 -13.29 1.52 -13.68
N THR A 161 -13.26 2.10 -12.48
CA THR A 161 -13.85 1.48 -11.28
C THR A 161 -15.35 1.27 -11.49
N ASN A 162 -15.84 0.07 -11.22
CA ASN A 162 -17.26 -0.28 -11.33
C ASN A 162 -17.91 -0.72 -10.02
N SER A 163 -17.16 -0.80 -8.93
CA SER A 163 -17.69 -1.19 -7.62
C SER A 163 -17.10 -0.35 -6.48
N ILE A 164 -17.94 0.05 -5.53
CA ILE A 164 -17.56 0.82 -4.35
C ILE A 164 -17.97 0.02 -3.11
N GLU A 165 -17.03 -0.17 -2.18
CA GLU A 165 -17.33 -0.81 -0.90
C GLU A 165 -17.30 0.19 0.26
N ALA A 166 -18.41 0.25 1.00
CA ALA A 166 -18.51 1.06 2.22
C ALA A 166 -18.39 0.21 3.48
N ILE A 167 -18.15 0.86 4.61
CA ILE A 167 -18.13 0.25 5.94
C ILE A 167 -19.23 0.91 6.78
N PRO A 168 -20.43 0.30 6.88
CA PRO A 168 -21.52 0.84 7.69
C PRO A 168 -21.33 0.49 9.17
N PHE A 169 -22.27 0.94 10.01
CA PHE A 169 -22.31 0.63 11.45
C PHE A 169 -21.12 1.18 12.25
N MET A 170 -20.47 2.23 11.76
CA MET A 170 -19.32 2.81 12.44
C MET A 170 -19.76 3.74 13.58
N PRO A 171 -19.07 3.70 14.73
CA PRO A 171 -19.25 4.70 15.78
C PRO A 171 -18.82 6.09 15.27
N ALA A 172 -19.16 7.14 16.02
CA ALA A 172 -18.77 8.50 15.68
C ALA A 172 -17.23 8.66 15.63
N SER A 173 -16.75 9.41 14.64
CA SER A 173 -15.38 9.96 14.57
C SER A 173 -15.40 11.44 15.00
N PRO A 174 -14.32 11.98 15.58
CA PRO A 174 -14.15 13.43 15.74
C PRO A 174 -14.30 14.23 14.44
N HIS A 175 -14.09 13.61 13.27
CA HIS A 175 -14.13 14.29 11.97
C HIS A 175 -15.46 14.13 11.21
N PHE A 176 -16.36 13.28 11.68
CA PHE A 176 -17.61 13.01 10.98
C PHE A 176 -18.43 14.29 10.75
N LYS A 177 -18.78 14.56 9.50
CA LYS A 177 -19.69 15.65 9.10
C LYS A 177 -21.16 15.24 9.17
N ILE A 178 -21.43 13.95 8.94
CA ILE A 178 -22.74 13.31 9.05
C ILE A 178 -22.58 11.91 9.68
N SER A 179 -23.69 11.29 10.07
CA SER A 179 -23.66 9.94 10.65
C SER A 179 -23.18 8.88 9.64
N SER A 180 -22.59 7.79 10.13
CA SER A 180 -22.15 6.65 9.30
C SER A 180 -23.30 6.07 8.45
N ASN A 181 -24.50 5.96 9.02
CA ASN A 181 -25.68 5.47 8.30
C ASN A 181 -26.11 6.42 7.17
N GLU A 182 -26.08 7.73 7.43
CA GLU A 182 -26.42 8.73 6.42
C GLU A 182 -25.39 8.74 5.28
N MET A 183 -24.10 8.71 5.59
CA MET A 183 -23.05 8.62 4.58
C MET A 183 -23.16 7.35 3.74
N THR A 184 -23.44 6.21 4.37
CA THR A 184 -23.66 4.92 3.67
C THR A 184 -24.82 5.03 2.67
N ALA A 185 -25.94 5.65 3.06
CA ALA A 185 -27.08 5.86 2.16
C ALA A 185 -26.74 6.84 1.01
N LYS A 186 -25.92 7.87 1.27
CA LYS A 186 -25.42 8.78 0.22
C LYS A 186 -24.52 8.04 -0.78
N ILE A 187 -23.55 7.25 -0.31
CA ILE A 187 -22.68 6.45 -1.19
C ILE A 187 -23.52 5.48 -2.04
N SER A 188 -24.50 4.80 -1.45
CA SER A 188 -25.46 3.96 -2.18
C SER A 188 -26.17 4.73 -3.31
N SER A 189 -26.61 5.96 -3.04
CA SER A 189 -27.23 6.84 -4.05
C SER A 189 -26.26 7.28 -5.15
N PHE A 190 -25.01 7.59 -4.81
CA PHE A 190 -23.98 7.91 -5.80
C PHE A 190 -23.68 6.70 -6.70
N CYS A 191 -23.58 5.50 -6.12
CA CYS A 191 -23.41 4.26 -6.87
C CYS A 191 -24.60 4.02 -7.81
N LYS A 192 -25.84 4.30 -7.37
CA LYS A 192 -27.01 4.27 -8.26
C LYS A 192 -26.92 5.29 -9.39
N LYS A 193 -26.49 6.52 -9.11
CA LYS A 193 -26.37 7.62 -10.09
C LYS A 193 -25.40 7.30 -11.21
N TYR A 194 -24.22 6.77 -10.87
CA TYR A 194 -23.16 6.45 -11.85
C TYR A 194 -23.23 5.01 -12.37
N ASP A 195 -24.28 4.28 -12.00
CA ASP A 195 -24.45 2.86 -12.28
C ASP A 195 -23.25 2.00 -11.83
N LEU A 196 -22.67 2.27 -10.66
CA LEU A 196 -21.62 1.45 -10.03
C LEU A 196 -22.21 0.49 -9.01
N ASP A 197 -21.63 -0.70 -8.86
CA ASP A 197 -22.04 -1.68 -7.85
C ASP A 197 -21.71 -1.18 -6.44
N PHE A 198 -22.65 -1.35 -5.51
CA PHE A 198 -22.48 -0.99 -4.11
C PHE A 198 -22.31 -2.24 -3.24
N SER A 199 -21.14 -2.34 -2.60
CA SER A 199 -20.78 -3.39 -1.64
C SER A 199 -20.68 -2.80 -0.22
N VAL A 200 -20.88 -3.62 0.81
CA VAL A 200 -20.63 -3.24 2.20
C VAL A 200 -19.79 -4.29 2.91
N TRP A 201 -18.73 -3.89 3.61
CA TRP A 201 -17.96 -4.76 4.50
C TRP A 201 -18.54 -4.67 5.92
N THR A 202 -18.99 -5.81 6.45
CA THR A 202 -19.80 -5.86 7.69
C THR A 202 -19.42 -7.07 8.55
N PRO A 203 -18.41 -6.96 9.42
CA PRO A 203 -18.03 -8.04 10.34
C PRO A 203 -19.00 -8.20 11.49
N ALA A 204 -19.00 -9.38 12.10
CA ALA A 204 -19.52 -9.56 13.46
C ALA A 204 -18.35 -9.47 14.46
N SER A 205 -18.09 -8.28 15.01
CA SER A 205 -17.03 -8.05 16.00
C SER A 205 -17.37 -8.57 17.42
N PHE A 206 -18.27 -9.54 17.52
CA PHE A 206 -18.79 -10.13 18.75
C PHE A 206 -19.03 -11.62 18.54
N ASP A 207 -19.10 -12.39 19.63
CA ASP A 207 -19.43 -13.82 19.59
C ASP A 207 -20.87 -14.05 19.10
N LEU A 208 -21.03 -14.74 17.98
CA LEU A 208 -22.33 -15.06 17.39
C LEU A 208 -23.21 -15.99 18.24
N GLY A 209 -22.63 -16.65 19.25
CA GLY A 209 -23.37 -17.36 20.30
C GLY A 209 -24.20 -16.42 21.20
N ASP A 210 -23.84 -15.13 21.27
CA ASP A 210 -24.63 -14.10 21.95
C ASP A 210 -25.88 -13.76 21.13
N THR A 211 -26.99 -14.43 21.45
CA THR A 211 -28.25 -14.33 20.71
C THR A 211 -28.84 -12.92 20.74
N ALA A 212 -28.58 -12.13 21.77
CA ALA A 212 -29.06 -10.75 21.88
C ALA A 212 -28.30 -9.84 20.91
N LYS A 213 -26.97 -9.92 20.87
CA LYS A 213 -26.14 -9.17 19.91
C LYS A 213 -26.40 -9.61 18.47
N ARG A 214 -26.50 -10.92 18.23
CA ARG A 214 -26.87 -11.47 16.92
C ARG A 214 -28.20 -10.91 16.43
N SER A 215 -29.21 -10.88 17.29
CA SER A 215 -30.54 -10.33 16.96
C SER A 215 -30.50 -8.82 16.68
N TYR A 216 -29.69 -8.07 17.43
CA TYR A 216 -29.48 -6.64 17.17
C TYR A 216 -28.79 -6.41 15.82
N PHE A 217 -27.74 -7.18 15.53
CA PHE A 217 -27.00 -7.09 14.27
C PHE A 217 -27.87 -7.39 13.05
N LEU A 218 -28.76 -8.40 13.12
CA LEU A 218 -29.75 -8.67 12.08
C LEU A 218 -30.73 -7.50 11.86
N ARG A 219 -31.12 -6.78 12.92
CA ARG A 219 -31.95 -5.56 12.78
C ARG A 219 -31.20 -4.39 12.14
N GLN A 220 -29.89 -4.26 12.41
CA GLN A 220 -29.06 -3.27 11.75
C GLN A 220 -29.00 -3.51 10.24
N PHE A 221 -28.87 -4.78 9.82
CA PHE A 221 -28.95 -5.15 8.41
C PHE A 221 -30.31 -4.88 7.77
N ASP A 222 -31.43 -5.20 8.42
CA ASP A 222 -32.76 -4.87 7.87
C ASP A 222 -32.90 -3.35 7.64
N THR A 223 -32.35 -2.54 8.54
CA THR A 223 -32.31 -1.08 8.38
C THR A 223 -31.44 -0.68 7.17
N LEU A 224 -30.22 -1.22 7.08
CA LEU A 224 -29.30 -0.96 5.96
C LEU A 224 -29.92 -1.33 4.61
N PHE A 225 -30.57 -2.49 4.53
CA PHE A 225 -31.18 -2.98 3.29
C PHE A 225 -32.34 -2.08 2.83
N ARG A 226 -33.15 -1.57 3.76
CA ARG A 226 -34.25 -0.64 3.44
C ARG A 226 -33.75 0.75 3.05
N SER A 227 -32.70 1.25 3.70
CA SER A 227 -32.22 2.62 3.49
C SER A 227 -31.30 2.76 2.27
N SER A 228 -30.68 1.68 1.82
CA SER A 228 -29.82 1.67 0.63
C SER A 228 -30.67 1.61 -0.65
N VAL A 229 -30.53 2.60 -1.53
CA VAL A 229 -31.22 2.63 -2.84
C VAL A 229 -30.62 1.66 -3.85
N ARG A 230 -29.35 1.31 -3.66
CA ARG A 230 -28.63 0.26 -4.37
C ARG A 230 -27.82 -0.53 -3.36
N LEU A 231 -27.83 -1.85 -3.45
CA LEU A 231 -26.93 -2.75 -2.74
C LEU A 231 -26.78 -4.01 -3.58
N ASP A 232 -25.56 -4.30 -4.01
CA ASP A 232 -25.24 -5.44 -4.89
C ASP A 232 -24.50 -6.55 -4.12
N ALA A 233 -23.78 -6.19 -3.06
CA ALA A 233 -23.01 -7.16 -2.28
C ALA A 233 -22.94 -6.85 -0.78
N VAL A 234 -22.97 -7.90 0.03
CA VAL A 234 -22.56 -7.87 1.44
C VAL A 234 -21.31 -8.71 1.59
N PHE A 235 -20.22 -8.12 2.06
CA PHE A 235 -18.97 -8.80 2.37
C PHE A 235 -18.88 -9.04 3.89
N PHE A 236 -18.86 -10.31 4.26
CA PHE A 236 -18.65 -10.76 5.64
C PHE A 236 -17.25 -11.40 5.79
N PRO A 237 -16.35 -10.83 6.62
CA PRO A 237 -15.10 -11.50 6.99
C PRO A 237 -15.35 -12.61 8.02
N GLY A 238 -14.75 -13.78 7.81
CA GLY A 238 -15.02 -14.97 8.64
C GLY A 238 -14.47 -14.88 10.07
N GLY A 239 -13.18 -14.56 10.21
CA GLY A 239 -12.47 -14.61 11.50
C GLY A 239 -11.99 -13.27 12.06
N ASP A 240 -11.61 -12.27 11.25
CA ASP A 240 -11.09 -11.00 11.76
C ASP A 240 -11.97 -9.80 11.32
N PRO A 241 -12.63 -9.09 12.25
CA PRO A 241 -12.70 -9.31 13.70
C PRO A 241 -13.80 -10.31 14.11
N GLY A 242 -13.65 -10.89 15.31
CA GLY A 242 -14.70 -11.64 16.03
C GLY A 242 -14.40 -13.12 16.28
N ASP A 243 -13.47 -13.71 15.51
CA ASP A 243 -13.05 -15.12 15.56
C ASP A 243 -14.21 -16.13 15.60
N ASN A 244 -15.25 -15.85 14.82
CA ASN A 244 -16.45 -16.69 14.78
C ASN A 244 -16.23 -17.94 13.93
N ALA A 245 -16.55 -19.10 14.49
CA ALA A 245 -16.45 -20.38 13.79
C ALA A 245 -17.44 -20.45 12.59
N PRO A 246 -17.07 -21.11 11.48
CA PRO A 246 -17.92 -21.16 10.28
C PRO A 246 -19.29 -21.80 10.52
N GLN A 247 -19.40 -22.66 11.53
CA GLN A 247 -20.65 -23.29 11.98
C GLN A 247 -21.68 -22.27 12.50
N LEU A 248 -21.24 -21.10 13.00
CA LEU A 248 -22.10 -20.00 13.42
C LEU A 248 -22.30 -18.97 12.31
N VAL A 249 -21.24 -18.72 11.52
CA VAL A 249 -21.25 -17.74 10.43
C VAL A 249 -22.20 -18.18 9.31
N ILE A 250 -22.09 -19.41 8.81
CA ILE A 250 -22.89 -19.85 7.65
C ILE A 250 -24.40 -19.74 7.91
N PRO A 251 -24.97 -20.23 9.04
CA PRO A 251 -26.38 -20.05 9.34
C PRO A 251 -26.81 -18.58 9.46
N LEU A 252 -25.95 -17.70 10.00
CA LEU A 252 -26.22 -16.26 10.02
C LEU A 252 -26.35 -15.70 8.59
N LEU A 253 -25.43 -16.06 7.69
CA LEU A 253 -25.47 -15.59 6.30
C LEU A 253 -26.67 -16.12 5.53
N GLU A 254 -27.06 -17.38 5.76
CA GLU A 254 -28.30 -17.95 5.21
C GLU A 254 -29.53 -17.16 5.68
N GLU A 255 -29.63 -16.84 6.97
CA GLU A 255 -30.71 -16.04 7.53
C GLU A 255 -30.72 -14.63 6.94
N LEU A 256 -29.55 -13.98 6.88
CA LEU A 256 -29.36 -12.64 6.34
C LEU A 256 -29.72 -12.54 4.85
N SER A 257 -29.48 -13.62 4.08
CA SER A 257 -29.76 -13.64 2.65
C SER A 257 -31.24 -13.46 2.29
N LYS A 258 -32.14 -13.84 3.19
CA LYS A 258 -33.60 -13.77 2.98
C LYS A 258 -34.10 -12.32 2.92
N PRO A 259 -33.88 -11.45 3.93
CA PRO A 259 -34.23 -10.04 3.82
C PRO A 259 -33.39 -9.31 2.76
N LEU A 260 -32.11 -9.67 2.55
CA LEU A 260 -31.30 -9.07 1.49
C LEU A 260 -31.99 -9.23 0.11
N LYS A 261 -32.37 -10.46 -0.26
CA LYS A 261 -33.07 -10.72 -1.53
C LYS A 261 -34.43 -10.06 -1.65
N ARG A 262 -35.11 -9.78 -0.52
CA ARG A 262 -36.41 -9.10 -0.53
C ARG A 262 -36.28 -7.65 -1.02
N TYR A 263 -35.25 -6.93 -0.56
CA TYR A 263 -35.03 -5.53 -0.93
C TYR A 263 -34.14 -5.39 -2.17
N HIS A 264 -33.16 -6.29 -2.33
CA HIS A 264 -32.16 -6.27 -3.40
C HIS A 264 -32.07 -7.67 -4.05
N PRO A 265 -32.98 -8.04 -4.97
CA PRO A 265 -33.10 -9.40 -5.50
C PRO A 265 -31.84 -9.98 -6.16
N ASN A 266 -31.00 -9.11 -6.73
CA ASN A 266 -29.77 -9.50 -7.42
C ASN A 266 -28.55 -9.55 -6.48
N ALA A 267 -28.67 -9.04 -5.26
CA ALA A 267 -27.55 -8.94 -4.34
C ALA A 267 -27.06 -10.30 -3.87
N LYS A 268 -25.76 -10.41 -3.63
CA LYS A 268 -25.08 -11.62 -3.13
C LYS A 268 -24.33 -11.35 -1.84
N ILE A 269 -24.13 -12.40 -1.06
CA ILE A 269 -23.21 -12.34 0.08
C ILE A 269 -21.88 -12.95 -0.35
N TRP A 270 -20.79 -12.35 0.10
CA TRP A 270 -19.41 -12.77 -0.11
C TRP A 270 -18.78 -13.07 1.25
N LEU A 271 -18.10 -14.20 1.36
CA LEU A 271 -17.45 -14.65 2.61
C LEU A 271 -15.94 -14.63 2.42
N SER A 272 -15.19 -14.05 3.36
CA SER A 272 -13.74 -14.30 3.46
C SER A 272 -13.45 -15.40 4.45
N LEU A 273 -12.40 -16.18 4.18
CA LEU A 273 -11.85 -17.18 5.10
C LEU A 273 -10.72 -16.60 5.96
N GLN A 274 -10.59 -15.27 6.00
CA GLN A 274 -9.61 -14.56 6.83
C GLN A 274 -9.63 -15.06 8.27
N GLY A 275 -8.47 -15.49 8.77
CA GLY A 275 -8.28 -15.96 10.15
C GLY A 275 -8.73 -17.41 10.39
N TYR A 276 -9.20 -18.13 9.37
CA TYR A 276 -9.56 -19.54 9.50
C TYR A 276 -8.35 -20.45 9.30
N ASP A 277 -8.18 -21.42 10.20
CA ASP A 277 -7.27 -22.54 10.02
C ASP A 277 -7.73 -23.49 8.88
N SER A 278 -6.90 -24.48 8.56
CA SER A 278 -7.15 -25.44 7.49
C SER A 278 -8.45 -26.25 7.68
N ALA A 279 -8.81 -26.60 8.92
CA ALA A 279 -10.01 -27.36 9.22
C ALA A 279 -11.29 -26.51 9.02
N LYS A 280 -11.28 -25.26 9.50
CA LYS A 280 -12.35 -24.28 9.27
C LYS A 280 -12.52 -23.98 7.78
N CYS A 281 -11.43 -23.83 7.03
CA CYS A 281 -11.48 -23.65 5.57
C CYS A 281 -12.11 -24.87 4.87
N ALA A 282 -11.66 -26.08 5.20
CA ALA A 282 -12.18 -27.32 4.63
C ALA A 282 -13.68 -27.51 4.91
N PHE A 283 -14.16 -27.10 6.09
CA PHE A 283 -15.58 -27.09 6.42
C PHE A 283 -16.38 -26.19 5.48
N VAL A 284 -15.94 -24.95 5.26
CA VAL A 284 -16.63 -24.01 4.36
C VAL A 284 -16.68 -24.54 2.93
N TYR A 285 -15.57 -25.01 2.38
CA TYR A 285 -15.57 -25.56 1.02
C TYR A 285 -16.46 -26.81 0.88
N SER A 286 -16.52 -27.65 1.90
CA SER A 286 -17.38 -28.83 1.92
C SER A 286 -18.86 -28.45 1.94
N TYR A 287 -19.26 -27.48 2.77
CA TYR A 287 -20.62 -26.93 2.76
C TYR A 287 -20.97 -26.35 1.37
N ILE A 288 -20.07 -25.57 0.76
CA ILE A 288 -20.32 -24.97 -0.56
C ILE A 288 -20.57 -26.04 -1.64
N ARG A 289 -19.80 -27.13 -1.62
CA ARG A 289 -19.95 -28.26 -2.55
C ARG A 289 -21.25 -29.03 -2.33
N GLN A 290 -21.62 -29.28 -1.08
CA GLN A 290 -22.79 -30.10 -0.74
C GLN A 290 -24.10 -29.32 -0.87
N SER A 291 -24.16 -28.11 -0.33
CA SER A 291 -25.39 -27.32 -0.25
C SER A 291 -25.62 -26.45 -1.49
N THR A 292 -24.56 -26.16 -2.25
CA THR A 292 -24.61 -25.32 -3.46
C THR A 292 -25.39 -23.99 -3.30
N PRO A 293 -25.14 -23.21 -2.22
CA PRO A 293 -25.96 -22.06 -1.83
C PRO A 293 -26.16 -21.02 -2.94
N ALA A 294 -27.42 -20.72 -3.28
CA ALA A 294 -27.76 -19.72 -4.29
C ALA A 294 -27.60 -18.25 -3.81
N TRP A 295 -27.43 -18.04 -2.51
CA TRP A 295 -27.21 -16.72 -1.91
C TRP A 295 -25.75 -16.26 -2.00
N LEU A 296 -24.81 -17.19 -2.09
CA LEU A 296 -23.37 -16.93 -2.09
C LEU A 296 -22.93 -16.45 -3.48
N GLY A 297 -22.22 -15.32 -3.52
CA GLY A 297 -21.56 -14.82 -4.73
C GLY A 297 -20.20 -15.47 -4.95
N GLY A 298 -19.44 -15.63 -3.87
CA GLY A 298 -18.07 -16.12 -3.95
C GLY A 298 -17.30 -16.03 -2.63
N ILE A 299 -16.02 -16.35 -2.73
CA ILE A 299 -15.06 -16.20 -1.63
C ILE A 299 -14.23 -14.93 -1.87
N VAL A 300 -13.97 -14.20 -0.79
CA VAL A 300 -13.05 -13.07 -0.77
C VAL A 300 -11.71 -13.55 -0.22
N VAL A 301 -10.65 -13.37 -1.01
CA VAL A 301 -9.27 -13.67 -0.61
C VAL A 301 -8.56 -12.36 -0.32
N GLY A 302 -7.92 -12.24 0.83
CA GLY A 302 -7.18 -11.05 1.24
C GLY A 302 -6.25 -11.40 2.41
N PRO A 303 -5.78 -10.41 3.19
CA PRO A 303 -4.85 -10.63 4.29
C PRO A 303 -5.29 -11.78 5.21
N SER A 304 -4.37 -12.67 5.57
CA SER A 304 -4.62 -13.81 6.47
C SER A 304 -5.69 -14.81 5.98
N SER A 305 -5.96 -14.86 4.67
CA SER A 305 -6.78 -15.91 4.02
C SER A 305 -5.88 -16.96 3.36
N PRO A 306 -6.41 -18.15 2.98
CA PRO A 306 -5.73 -19.03 2.03
C PRO A 306 -5.37 -18.31 0.73
N SER A 307 -4.33 -18.77 0.02
CA SER A 307 -3.86 -18.15 -1.21
C SER A 307 -4.91 -18.19 -2.34
N LEU A 308 -4.85 -17.23 -3.27
CA LEU A 308 -5.74 -17.20 -4.44
C LEU A 308 -5.72 -18.52 -5.23
N GLU A 309 -4.53 -19.11 -5.43
CA GLU A 309 -4.36 -20.37 -6.14
C GLU A 309 -5.06 -21.53 -5.40
N SER A 310 -4.80 -21.69 -4.10
CA SER A 310 -5.42 -22.75 -3.30
C SER A 310 -6.94 -22.60 -3.23
N THR A 311 -7.45 -21.38 -3.00
CA THR A 311 -8.89 -21.10 -3.04
C THR A 311 -9.48 -21.40 -4.40
N ARG A 312 -8.77 -21.08 -5.49
CA ARG A 312 -9.27 -21.37 -6.84
C ARG A 312 -9.41 -22.86 -7.09
N SER A 313 -8.44 -23.64 -6.64
CA SER A 313 -8.46 -25.11 -6.71
C SER A 313 -9.64 -25.71 -5.93
N ASP A 314 -9.91 -25.21 -4.71
CA ASP A 314 -10.93 -25.79 -3.83
C ASP A 314 -12.37 -25.32 -4.09
N LEU A 315 -12.54 -24.13 -4.68
CA LEU A 315 -13.84 -23.48 -4.86
C LEU A 315 -14.49 -23.85 -6.21
N PRO A 316 -15.71 -24.43 -6.22
CA PRO A 316 -16.40 -24.77 -7.46
C PRO A 316 -16.56 -23.57 -8.41
N ALA A 317 -16.34 -23.79 -9.71
CA ALA A 317 -16.27 -22.73 -10.75
C ALA A 317 -17.49 -21.81 -10.86
N LYS A 318 -18.67 -22.24 -10.38
CA LYS A 318 -19.87 -21.40 -10.32
C LYS A 318 -19.73 -20.21 -9.34
N TYR A 319 -18.84 -20.32 -8.35
CA TYR A 319 -18.59 -19.27 -7.36
C TYR A 319 -17.32 -18.50 -7.70
N LYS A 320 -17.42 -17.19 -7.54
CA LYS A 320 -16.38 -16.25 -7.93
C LYS A 320 -15.33 -16.10 -6.83
N ILE A 321 -14.13 -15.67 -7.21
CA ILE A 321 -13.10 -15.21 -6.30
C ILE A 321 -12.92 -13.71 -6.50
N ARG A 322 -13.15 -12.97 -5.42
CA ARG A 322 -12.91 -11.53 -5.38
C ARG A 322 -11.67 -11.29 -4.53
N HIS A 323 -10.62 -10.76 -5.12
CA HIS A 323 -9.43 -10.39 -4.36
C HIS A 323 -9.69 -9.12 -3.54
N TYR A 324 -9.14 -9.06 -2.34
CA TYR A 324 -9.22 -7.95 -1.39
C TYR A 324 -7.79 -7.52 -1.02
N PRO A 325 -7.02 -7.00 -2.00
CA PRO A 325 -5.61 -6.67 -1.84
C PRO A 325 -5.40 -5.48 -0.91
N ASP A 326 -4.41 -5.56 -0.03
CA ASP A 326 -3.94 -4.41 0.75
C ASP A 326 -3.08 -3.49 -0.13
N ILE A 327 -3.60 -2.31 -0.46
CA ILE A 327 -2.89 -1.32 -1.29
C ILE A 327 -2.48 -0.06 -0.50
N THR A 328 -2.75 -0.07 0.81
CA THR A 328 -2.72 1.11 1.69
C THR A 328 -1.52 1.06 2.62
N HIS A 329 -1.07 -0.13 3.01
CA HIS A 329 0.00 -0.30 3.98
C HIS A 329 1.36 -0.54 3.33
N SER A 330 2.42 0.06 3.90
CA SER A 330 3.82 -0.12 3.46
C SER A 330 4.57 -1.20 4.25
N VAL A 331 4.10 -1.54 5.46
CA VAL A 331 4.68 -2.59 6.33
C VAL A 331 3.57 -3.32 7.07
N ARG A 332 3.83 -4.55 7.55
CA ARG A 332 2.86 -5.34 8.33
C ARG A 332 1.51 -5.48 7.61
N CYS A 333 1.57 -5.96 6.38
CA CYS A 333 0.46 -6.01 5.42
C CYS A 333 0.64 -7.15 4.41
N ASP A 334 -0.33 -7.30 3.51
CA ASP A 334 -0.33 -8.31 2.43
C ASP A 334 0.83 -8.10 1.44
N TYR A 335 1.04 -6.84 1.03
CA TYR A 335 2.06 -6.45 0.06
C TYR A 335 2.94 -5.32 0.62
N PRO A 336 3.87 -5.64 1.55
CA PRO A 336 4.79 -4.65 2.11
C PRO A 336 5.81 -4.17 1.09
N VAL A 337 6.45 -3.04 1.37
CA VAL A 337 7.59 -2.56 0.59
C VAL A 337 8.76 -3.52 0.77
N ILE A 338 9.25 -4.07 -0.34
CA ILE A 338 10.30 -5.10 -0.34
C ILE A 338 11.64 -4.47 0.04
N TRP A 339 12.32 -5.02 1.06
CA TRP A 339 13.61 -4.53 1.55
C TRP A 339 13.63 -3.02 1.87
N PHE A 340 12.55 -2.53 2.47
CA PHE A 340 12.40 -1.12 2.82
C PHE A 340 13.51 -0.64 3.76
N ASP A 341 14.10 0.53 3.49
CA ASP A 341 15.12 1.08 4.39
C ASP A 341 14.51 1.41 5.76
N PRO A 342 15.12 0.99 6.88
CA PRO A 342 14.60 1.26 8.22
C PRO A 342 14.35 2.74 8.51
N ALA A 343 15.13 3.65 7.92
CA ALA A 343 14.91 5.08 8.09
C ALA A 343 13.52 5.50 7.61
N PHE A 344 13.10 5.03 6.44
CA PHE A 344 11.75 5.27 5.93
C PHE A 344 10.70 4.55 6.76
N ALA A 345 10.90 3.27 7.07
CA ALA A 345 9.91 2.49 7.81
C ALA A 345 9.58 3.11 9.19
N PHE A 346 10.57 3.66 9.89
CA PHE A 346 10.36 4.30 11.20
C PHE A 346 9.76 5.71 11.13
N THR A 347 9.89 6.43 10.02
CA THR A 347 9.37 7.80 9.89
C THR A 347 8.05 7.88 9.13
N LEU A 348 7.91 7.07 8.07
CA LEU A 348 6.70 6.98 7.25
C LEU A 348 5.69 5.98 7.83
N GLY A 349 6.18 4.95 8.54
CA GLY A 349 5.31 3.99 9.20
C GLY A 349 4.47 3.18 8.22
N ARG A 350 3.22 2.91 8.62
CA ARG A 350 2.35 1.95 7.92
C ARG A 350 1.56 2.58 6.78
N GLU A 351 0.98 3.76 6.98
CA GLU A 351 -0.03 4.37 6.09
C GLU A 351 0.42 5.73 5.54
N ALA A 352 1.67 5.82 5.08
CA ALA A 352 2.16 7.01 4.38
C ALA A 352 1.59 7.06 2.95
N VAL A 353 1.59 8.26 2.34
CA VAL A 353 1.36 8.42 0.89
C VAL A 353 2.29 7.47 0.15
N ASN A 354 1.78 6.55 -0.68
CA ASN A 354 2.57 5.42 -1.19
C ASN A 354 2.33 5.12 -2.69
N PRO A 355 2.60 6.05 -3.62
CA PRO A 355 2.49 5.77 -5.05
C PRO A 355 3.47 4.66 -5.46
N GLN A 356 2.95 3.49 -5.85
CA GLN A 356 3.77 2.32 -6.24
C GLN A 356 3.24 1.66 -7.53
N PRO A 357 3.18 2.40 -8.66
CA PRO A 357 2.62 1.90 -9.90
C PRO A 357 3.35 0.66 -10.46
N VAL A 358 4.67 0.55 -10.35
CA VAL A 358 5.42 -0.58 -10.92
C VAL A 358 5.24 -1.83 -10.06
N TYR A 359 5.39 -1.71 -8.75
CA TYR A 359 5.24 -2.81 -7.80
C TYR A 359 3.84 -3.43 -7.86
N TYR A 360 2.78 -2.61 -7.81
CA TYR A 360 1.41 -3.13 -7.89
C TYR A 360 1.06 -3.67 -9.28
N SER A 361 1.68 -3.16 -10.36
CA SER A 361 1.51 -3.76 -11.69
C SER A 361 2.06 -5.17 -11.77
N ASN A 362 3.23 -5.39 -11.17
CA ASN A 362 3.85 -6.70 -11.12
C ASN A 362 3.05 -7.70 -10.27
N ILE A 363 2.62 -7.29 -9.06
CA ILE A 363 1.74 -8.11 -8.22
C ILE A 363 0.45 -8.45 -8.96
N TYR A 364 -0.23 -7.44 -9.52
CA TYR A 364 -1.50 -7.63 -10.22
C TYR A 364 -1.37 -8.67 -11.33
N ARG A 365 -0.38 -8.52 -12.22
CA ARG A 365 -0.18 -9.41 -13.37
C ARG A 365 0.11 -10.84 -12.93
N TYR A 366 0.84 -11.02 -11.82
CA TYR A 366 1.11 -12.33 -11.24
C TYR A 366 -0.16 -13.02 -10.74
N ILE A 367 -1.02 -12.28 -10.03
CA ILE A 367 -2.22 -12.87 -9.39
C ILE A 367 -3.48 -12.87 -10.26
N ALA A 368 -3.51 -12.06 -11.32
CA ALA A 368 -4.67 -11.87 -12.19
C ALA A 368 -5.28 -13.18 -12.72
N PRO A 369 -4.51 -14.23 -13.08
CA PRO A 369 -5.09 -15.49 -13.54
C PRO A 369 -6.01 -16.20 -12.52
N TYR A 370 -5.83 -15.94 -11.22
CA TYR A 370 -6.51 -16.68 -10.15
C TYR A 370 -7.76 -15.97 -9.60
N MET A 371 -8.00 -14.71 -9.97
CA MET A 371 -9.13 -13.90 -9.49
C MET A 371 -10.13 -13.55 -10.60
N ASP A 372 -11.42 -13.51 -10.26
CA ASP A 372 -12.49 -13.04 -11.17
C ASP A 372 -12.63 -11.50 -11.17
N GLY A 373 -12.08 -10.84 -10.14
CA GLY A 373 -12.07 -9.39 -9.97
C GLY A 373 -11.57 -9.02 -8.58
N PHE A 374 -11.62 -7.74 -8.22
CA PHE A 374 -11.11 -7.26 -6.94
C PHE A 374 -11.94 -6.11 -6.37
N ILE A 375 -11.88 -5.96 -5.04
CA ILE A 375 -12.17 -4.71 -4.34
C ILE A 375 -11.00 -4.46 -3.42
N SER A 376 -10.17 -3.44 -3.66
CA SER A 376 -8.97 -3.23 -2.84
C SER A 376 -9.30 -2.70 -1.45
N TYR A 377 -8.55 -3.15 -0.45
CA TYR A 377 -8.54 -2.59 0.89
C TYR A 377 -7.79 -1.25 0.89
N SER A 378 -8.44 -0.19 1.36
CA SER A 378 -7.89 1.16 1.41
C SER A 378 -8.34 1.90 2.67
N ASP A 379 -7.39 2.61 3.30
CA ASP A 379 -7.63 3.38 4.52
C ASP A 379 -7.55 4.89 4.34
N GLY A 380 -7.50 5.41 3.11
CA GLY A 380 -7.68 6.85 2.90
C GLY A 380 -7.22 7.36 1.55
N ALA A 381 -6.88 8.66 1.52
CA ALA A 381 -6.44 9.36 0.32
C ALA A 381 -5.01 8.99 -0.11
N HIS A 382 -4.20 8.50 0.83
CA HIS A 382 -2.75 8.32 0.66
C HIS A 382 -2.36 7.26 -0.39
N ASP A 383 -3.25 6.30 -0.65
CA ASP A 383 -3.10 5.23 -1.64
C ASP A 383 -3.88 5.48 -2.95
N ASP A 384 -4.32 6.73 -3.19
CA ASP A 384 -5.20 7.11 -4.31
C ASP A 384 -4.67 6.68 -5.69
N LEU A 385 -3.37 6.86 -5.94
CA LEU A 385 -2.76 6.42 -7.19
C LEU A 385 -2.88 4.90 -7.36
N ASN A 386 -2.70 4.14 -6.28
CA ASN A 386 -2.74 2.67 -6.34
C ASN A 386 -4.15 2.20 -6.72
N LYS A 387 -5.22 2.87 -6.25
CA LYS A 387 -6.58 2.58 -6.72
C LYS A 387 -6.72 2.75 -8.23
N VAL A 388 -6.19 3.84 -8.76
CA VAL A 388 -6.20 4.11 -10.21
C VAL A 388 -5.42 3.04 -10.99
N VAL A 389 -4.22 2.67 -10.52
CA VAL A 389 -3.39 1.63 -11.13
C VAL A 389 -4.15 0.29 -11.17
N TRP A 390 -4.73 -0.13 -10.05
CA TRP A 390 -5.52 -1.36 -9.99
C TRP A 390 -6.75 -1.32 -10.91
N SER A 391 -7.46 -0.19 -10.99
CA SER A 391 -8.61 -0.04 -11.90
C SER A 391 -8.20 -0.13 -13.38
N LEU A 392 -7.10 0.50 -13.76
CA LEU A 392 -6.58 0.44 -15.14
C LEU A 392 -6.06 -0.95 -15.50
N LEU A 393 -5.39 -1.63 -14.57
CA LEU A 393 -4.96 -3.02 -14.77
C LEU A 393 -6.12 -4.01 -14.80
N GLY A 394 -7.18 -3.73 -14.02
CA GLY A 394 -8.46 -4.43 -14.10
C GLY A 394 -9.16 -4.30 -15.45
N TRP A 395 -8.86 -3.23 -16.17
CA TRP A 395 -9.36 -2.96 -17.51
C TRP A 395 -8.49 -3.61 -18.58
N ASP A 396 -7.17 -3.38 -18.51
CA ASP A 396 -6.14 -3.89 -19.43
C ASP A 396 -4.89 -4.24 -18.61
N SER A 397 -4.64 -5.53 -18.40
CA SER A 397 -3.52 -6.01 -17.58
C SER A 397 -2.16 -5.73 -18.20
N GLN A 398 -2.11 -5.43 -19.50
CA GLN A 398 -0.90 -5.13 -20.25
C GLN A 398 -0.63 -3.63 -20.39
N MET A 399 -1.47 -2.78 -19.78
CA MET A 399 -1.26 -1.33 -19.82
C MET A 399 0.10 -0.97 -19.19
N ASN A 400 0.87 -0.15 -19.90
CA ASN A 400 2.18 0.30 -19.45
C ASN A 400 2.05 1.25 -18.24
N GLU A 401 2.96 1.10 -17.29
CA GLU A 401 3.01 1.85 -16.03
C GLU A 401 3.13 3.36 -16.27
N ARG A 402 4.01 3.77 -17.21
CA ARG A 402 4.19 5.18 -17.57
C ARG A 402 2.90 5.74 -18.17
N THR A 403 2.22 4.99 -19.03
CA THR A 403 0.92 5.39 -19.58
C THR A 403 -0.14 5.58 -18.49
N MET A 404 -0.19 4.69 -17.49
CA MET A 404 -1.14 4.80 -16.38
C MET A 404 -0.91 6.08 -15.56
N VAL A 405 0.34 6.37 -15.16
CA VAL A 405 0.66 7.57 -14.38
C VAL A 405 0.53 8.85 -15.21
N GLN A 406 0.73 8.79 -16.52
CA GLN A 406 0.46 9.93 -17.41
C GLN A 406 -1.03 10.22 -17.52
N GLN A 407 -1.90 9.21 -17.63
CA GLN A 407 -3.35 9.41 -17.60
C GLN A 407 -3.80 10.01 -16.26
N TYR A 408 -3.21 9.55 -15.15
CA TYR A 408 -3.42 10.12 -13.82
C TYR A 408 -3.00 11.61 -13.77
N ALA A 409 -1.77 11.91 -14.18
CA ALA A 409 -1.22 13.26 -14.18
C ALA A 409 -2.01 14.21 -15.10
N ASN A 410 -2.38 13.78 -16.30
CA ASN A 410 -3.16 14.59 -17.23
C ASN A 410 -4.54 14.93 -16.67
N TYR A 411 -5.21 13.97 -16.02
CA TYR A 411 -6.55 14.17 -15.50
C TYR A 411 -6.57 15.03 -14.23
N PHE A 412 -5.60 14.86 -13.33
CA PHE A 412 -5.60 15.52 -12.02
C PHE A 412 -4.71 16.75 -11.91
N PHE A 413 -3.68 16.91 -12.75
CA PHE A 413 -2.77 18.04 -12.71
C PHE A 413 -3.03 18.99 -13.87
N ALA A 414 -2.09 19.11 -14.79
CA ALA A 414 -2.20 19.92 -16.00
C ALA A 414 -1.63 19.12 -17.18
N SER A 415 -2.17 19.35 -18.39
CA SER A 415 -1.76 18.59 -19.57
C SER A 415 -0.29 18.82 -19.96
N ASP A 416 0.25 20.01 -19.69
CA ASP A 416 1.66 20.34 -19.88
C ASP A 416 2.57 19.74 -18.79
N ALA A 417 2.03 19.42 -17.61
CA ALA A 417 2.74 18.68 -16.57
C ALA A 417 2.73 17.16 -16.77
N LYS A 418 1.86 16.62 -17.64
CA LYS A 418 1.58 15.18 -17.82
C LYS A 418 2.82 14.29 -17.85
N GLU A 419 3.75 14.58 -18.76
CA GLU A 419 4.94 13.75 -18.98
C GLU A 419 5.86 13.80 -17.75
N THR A 420 6.25 15.00 -17.34
CA THR A 420 7.21 15.23 -16.25
C THR A 420 6.67 14.80 -14.89
N ALA A 421 5.39 15.03 -14.61
CA ALA A 421 4.75 14.57 -13.37
C ALA A 421 4.55 13.06 -13.36
N GLY A 422 4.25 12.44 -14.50
CA GLY A 422 4.21 10.98 -14.63
C GLY A 422 5.57 10.35 -14.32
N ASP A 423 6.65 10.89 -14.91
CA ASP A 423 8.02 10.45 -14.63
C ASP A 423 8.42 10.73 -13.17
N GLY A 424 7.97 11.84 -12.59
CA GLY A 424 8.16 12.17 -11.19
C GLY A 424 7.47 11.21 -10.22
N ILE A 425 6.30 10.68 -10.57
CA ILE A 425 5.61 9.64 -9.80
C ILE A 425 6.40 8.33 -9.83
N LEU A 426 6.91 7.91 -10.99
CA LEU A 426 7.76 6.72 -11.09
C LEU A 426 9.07 6.89 -10.30
N ALA A 427 9.63 8.10 -10.29
CA ALA A 427 10.82 8.41 -9.49
C ALA A 427 10.54 8.36 -7.98
N LEU A 428 9.34 8.72 -7.51
CA LEU A 428 8.96 8.59 -6.10
C LEU A 428 8.92 7.14 -5.62
N GLU A 429 8.49 6.20 -6.47
CA GLU A 429 8.54 4.77 -6.15
C GLU A 429 9.99 4.29 -5.99
N ARG A 430 10.88 4.71 -6.91
CA ARG A 430 12.32 4.39 -6.87
C ARG A 430 13.05 4.96 -5.65
N ASN A 431 12.51 5.94 -4.95
CA ASN A 431 13.11 6.45 -3.71
C ASN A 431 13.21 5.37 -2.63
N TRP A 432 12.29 4.40 -2.62
CA TRP A 432 12.23 3.34 -1.62
C TRP A 432 13.08 2.11 -1.96
N GLU A 433 13.75 2.10 -3.12
CA GLU A 433 14.62 1.00 -3.52
C GLU A 433 16.04 1.16 -2.97
N GLY A 434 16.51 0.13 -2.28
CA GLY A 434 17.88 0.04 -1.76
C GLY A 434 18.16 0.93 -0.55
N ALA A 435 19.44 1.03 -0.19
CA ALA A 435 19.89 1.81 0.95
C ALA A 435 19.69 3.31 0.73
N ILE A 436 19.01 3.98 1.66
CA ILE A 436 18.65 5.40 1.56
C ILE A 436 19.87 6.31 1.35
N ALA A 437 20.98 6.02 2.02
CA ALA A 437 22.21 6.80 1.92
C ALA A 437 22.86 6.70 0.54
N ALA A 438 22.82 5.51 -0.08
CA ALA A 438 23.42 5.24 -1.39
C ALA A 438 22.52 5.69 -2.56
N ASN A 439 21.21 5.81 -2.34
CA ASN A 439 20.26 6.22 -3.38
C ASN A 439 20.32 7.74 -3.61
N GLY A 440 21.19 8.17 -4.54
CA GLY A 440 21.29 9.57 -4.98
C GLY A 440 20.07 10.06 -5.77
N GLY A 441 19.25 9.13 -6.30
CA GLY A 441 18.03 9.43 -7.04
C GLY A 441 17.02 10.21 -6.22
N ILE A 442 16.96 9.98 -4.90
CA ILE A 442 16.06 10.69 -3.98
C ILE A 442 16.20 12.22 -4.08
N ARG A 443 17.43 12.74 -4.19
CA ARG A 443 17.65 14.18 -4.31
C ARG A 443 17.26 14.69 -5.70
N ALA A 444 17.49 13.91 -6.76
CA ALA A 444 17.06 14.25 -8.11
C ALA A 444 15.53 14.27 -8.22
N THR A 445 14.84 13.32 -7.58
CA THR A 445 13.37 13.29 -7.46
C THR A 445 12.85 14.56 -6.79
N LEU A 446 13.46 14.99 -5.66
CA LEU A 446 13.06 16.25 -5.02
C LEU A 446 13.26 17.46 -5.95
N GLN A 447 14.40 17.56 -6.64
CA GLN A 447 14.67 18.67 -7.56
C GLN A 447 13.64 18.75 -8.69
N LEU A 448 13.26 17.61 -9.27
CA LEU A 448 12.20 17.53 -10.27
C LEU A 448 10.87 18.08 -9.72
N TRP A 449 10.46 17.62 -8.53
CA TRP A 449 9.21 18.05 -7.91
C TRP A 449 9.23 19.51 -7.48
N GLN A 450 10.38 20.04 -7.06
CA GLN A 450 10.56 21.48 -6.78
C GLN A 450 10.42 22.33 -8.04
N GLN A 451 10.99 21.90 -9.16
CA GLN A 451 10.82 22.58 -10.44
C GLN A 451 9.35 22.56 -10.87
N LEU A 452 8.70 21.40 -10.77
CA LEU A 452 7.28 21.24 -11.05
C LEU A 452 6.41 22.16 -10.19
N GLU A 453 6.71 22.24 -8.88
CA GLU A 453 6.04 23.12 -7.92
C GLU A 453 6.16 24.60 -8.31
N GLN A 454 7.35 25.01 -8.75
CA GLN A 454 7.61 26.39 -9.19
C GLN A 454 6.90 26.74 -10.49
N THR A 455 6.86 25.83 -11.46
CA THR A 455 6.26 26.09 -12.77
C THR A 455 4.74 25.91 -12.80
N HIS A 456 4.15 25.24 -11.80
CA HIS A 456 2.71 25.00 -11.71
C HIS A 456 2.09 25.50 -10.38
N PRO A 457 2.23 26.78 -10.02
CA PRO A 457 1.73 27.32 -8.75
C PRO A 457 0.19 27.18 -8.61
N GLY A 458 -0.54 27.08 -9.73
CA GLY A 458 -1.99 26.84 -9.74
C GLY A 458 -2.41 25.48 -9.15
N LEU A 459 -1.49 24.53 -9.01
CA LEU A 459 -1.75 23.21 -8.41
C LEU A 459 -1.55 23.20 -6.89
N ALA A 460 -1.19 24.31 -6.26
CA ALA A 460 -0.86 24.37 -4.84
C ALA A 460 -2.00 23.91 -3.90
N SER A 461 -3.27 24.03 -4.31
CA SER A 461 -4.43 23.56 -3.54
C SER A 461 -4.91 22.15 -3.91
N ASN A 462 -4.28 21.51 -4.90
CA ASN A 462 -4.64 20.17 -5.35
C ASN A 462 -4.04 19.13 -4.40
N TRP A 463 -4.89 18.38 -3.71
CA TRP A 463 -4.44 17.43 -2.69
C TRP A 463 -3.61 16.28 -3.27
N ARG A 464 -3.89 15.83 -4.51
CA ARG A 464 -3.10 14.80 -5.19
C ARG A 464 -1.69 15.31 -5.49
N TRP A 465 -1.57 16.58 -5.87
CA TRP A 465 -0.28 17.24 -6.08
C TRP A 465 0.49 17.41 -4.77
N GLN A 466 -0.19 17.89 -3.72
CA GLN A 466 0.38 18.06 -2.39
C GLN A 466 0.92 16.74 -1.81
N MET A 467 0.26 15.61 -2.07
CA MET A 467 0.74 14.29 -1.65
C MET A 467 2.07 13.91 -2.31
N MET A 468 2.22 14.18 -3.61
CA MET A 468 3.47 13.91 -4.33
C MET A 468 4.61 14.80 -3.84
N LEU A 469 4.32 16.08 -3.60
CA LEU A 469 5.29 17.00 -2.97
C LEU A 469 5.67 16.54 -1.57
N LEU A 470 4.70 16.15 -0.73
CA LEU A 470 4.97 15.65 0.61
C LEU A 470 5.95 14.48 0.55
N ARG A 471 5.74 13.52 -0.35
CA ARG A 471 6.67 12.40 -0.53
C ARG A 471 8.05 12.82 -1.01
N ALA A 472 8.14 13.72 -2.00
CA ALA A 472 9.41 14.20 -2.50
C ALA A 472 10.26 14.89 -1.40
N TYR A 473 9.66 15.80 -0.63
CA TYR A 473 10.33 16.51 0.45
C TYR A 473 10.66 15.59 1.64
N TYR A 474 9.71 14.74 2.04
CA TYR A 474 9.89 13.83 3.18
C TYR A 474 11.02 12.83 2.89
N ASP A 475 11.01 12.19 1.72
CA ASP A 475 11.99 11.16 1.41
C ASP A 475 13.42 11.75 1.39
N ALA A 476 13.59 12.93 0.77
CA ALA A 476 14.87 13.64 0.72
C ALA A 476 15.32 14.15 2.10
N TYR A 477 14.41 14.67 2.92
CA TYR A 477 14.73 15.09 4.28
C TYR A 477 15.18 13.91 5.15
N THR A 478 14.46 12.79 5.11
CA THR A 478 14.82 11.56 5.82
C THR A 478 16.18 11.05 5.38
N ARG A 479 16.52 11.12 4.09
CA ARG A 479 17.85 10.76 3.59
C ARG A 479 18.97 11.59 4.20
N GLU A 480 18.85 12.91 4.20
CA GLU A 480 19.88 13.79 4.78
C GLU A 480 20.03 13.57 6.28
N ARG A 481 18.91 13.30 6.98
CA ARG A 481 18.94 12.90 8.39
C ARG A 481 19.64 11.57 8.60
N ALA A 482 19.30 10.54 7.83
CA ALA A 482 19.89 9.21 7.97
C ALA A 482 21.42 9.24 7.80
N ILE A 483 21.92 9.99 6.81
CA ILE A 483 23.37 10.17 6.59
C ILE A 483 24.02 10.86 7.79
N ARG A 484 23.50 12.03 8.18
CA ARG A 484 24.07 12.80 9.31
C ARG A 484 24.04 12.01 10.61
N GLU A 485 22.92 11.36 10.91
CA GLU A 485 22.73 10.67 12.18
C GLU A 485 23.57 9.39 12.27
N ALA A 486 23.88 8.75 11.14
CA ALA A 486 24.88 7.69 11.06
C ALA A 486 26.30 8.22 11.37
N ASP A 487 26.69 9.37 10.81
CA ASP A 487 27.99 10.00 11.11
C ASP A 487 28.10 10.38 12.60
N LEU A 488 27.02 10.87 13.20
CA LEU A 488 26.96 11.16 14.63
C LEU A 488 27.10 9.89 15.49
N GLU A 489 26.50 8.77 15.09
CA GLU A 489 26.66 7.51 15.81
C GLU A 489 28.10 6.98 15.70
N ILE A 490 28.73 7.07 14.53
CA ILE A 490 30.15 6.72 14.34
C ILE A 490 31.04 7.58 15.26
N ALA A 491 30.82 8.89 15.28
CA ALA A 491 31.57 9.81 16.13
C ALA A 491 31.34 9.52 17.63
N ALA A 492 30.11 9.21 18.03
CA ALA A 492 29.77 8.84 19.40
C ALA A 492 30.47 7.53 19.81
N ASN A 493 30.41 6.49 18.98
CA ASN A 493 31.11 5.22 19.24
C ASN A 493 32.63 5.40 19.34
N LYS A 494 33.22 6.29 18.52
CA LYS A 494 34.65 6.65 18.66
C LYS A 494 34.93 7.36 19.98
N ALA A 495 34.09 8.33 20.37
CA ALA A 495 34.24 9.04 21.63
C ALA A 495 34.16 8.09 22.84
N LEU A 496 33.33 7.05 22.76
CA LEU A 496 33.28 6.01 23.80
C LEU A 496 34.64 5.35 24.04
N LEU A 497 35.48 5.21 23.02
CA LEU A 497 36.80 4.58 23.10
C LEU A 497 37.92 5.55 23.51
N THR A 498 37.84 6.81 23.08
CA THR A 498 39.00 7.72 23.14
C THR A 498 38.86 8.91 24.08
N ALA A 499 37.63 9.29 24.47
CA ALA A 499 37.43 10.50 25.26
C ALA A 499 37.71 10.27 26.75
N ASN A 500 38.13 11.33 27.45
CA ASN A 500 38.34 11.30 28.91
C ASN A 500 37.01 11.13 29.69
N ASP A 501 35.93 11.69 29.16
CA ASP A 501 34.57 11.54 29.66
C ASP A 501 33.67 10.96 28.55
N PRO A 502 33.73 9.63 28.33
CA PRO A 502 33.19 9.02 27.12
C PRO A 502 31.67 9.15 26.98
N MET A 503 30.94 8.98 28.09
CA MET A 503 29.46 9.03 28.06
C MET A 503 28.94 10.44 27.79
N ASN A 504 29.48 11.46 28.47
CA ASN A 504 29.01 12.84 28.28
C ASN A 504 29.38 13.37 26.89
N GLU A 505 30.55 13.02 26.36
CA GLU A 505 30.94 13.42 25.01
C GLU A 505 30.08 12.72 23.94
N ALA A 506 29.81 11.42 24.09
CA ALA A 506 28.90 10.70 23.20
C ALA A 506 27.48 11.29 23.24
N GLU A 507 26.93 11.58 24.42
CA GLU A 507 25.63 12.25 24.57
C GLU A 507 25.60 13.62 23.90
N ARG A 508 26.67 14.42 24.05
CA ARG A 508 26.81 15.73 23.38
C ARG A 508 26.83 15.62 21.86
N ILE A 509 27.52 14.61 21.32
CA ILE A 509 27.56 14.33 19.88
C ILE A 509 26.17 13.92 19.38
N LEU A 510 25.54 12.93 20.01
CA LEU A 510 24.24 12.40 19.59
C LEU A 510 23.13 13.47 19.66
N LYS A 511 23.19 14.40 20.63
CA LYS A 511 22.25 15.52 20.75
C LYS A 511 22.24 16.45 19.53
N GLN A 512 23.30 16.46 18.71
CA GLN A 512 23.34 17.25 17.49
C GLN A 512 22.35 16.76 16.41
N ALA A 513 21.74 15.58 16.60
CA ALA A 513 20.62 15.10 15.79
C ALA A 513 19.34 15.96 15.96
N ASP A 514 19.21 16.70 17.07
CA ASP A 514 18.07 17.61 17.30
C ASP A 514 18.13 18.87 16.42
N ILE A 515 19.25 19.10 15.71
CA ILE A 515 19.43 20.24 14.82
C ILE A 515 19.02 19.83 13.39
N PRO A 516 17.95 20.41 12.81
CA PRO A 516 17.49 20.02 11.47
C PRO A 516 18.56 20.24 10.39
N VAL A 517 18.77 19.23 9.53
CA VAL A 517 19.79 19.26 8.45
C VAL A 517 19.38 20.17 7.29
N GLN A 518 18.08 20.26 7.02
CA GLN A 518 17.48 21.08 5.96
C GLN A 518 16.21 21.76 6.50
N PRO A 519 16.33 22.85 7.29
CA PRO A 519 15.19 23.48 7.94
C PRO A 519 14.06 23.85 6.98
N GLN A 520 14.39 24.37 5.79
CA GLN A 520 13.39 24.75 4.78
C GLN A 520 12.58 23.55 4.26
N TRP A 521 13.21 22.39 4.08
CA TRP A 521 12.50 21.18 3.64
C TRP A 521 11.60 20.65 4.75
N ARG A 522 12.09 20.68 5.99
CA ARG A 522 11.31 20.32 7.18
C ARG A 522 10.07 21.20 7.32
N ASP A 523 10.24 22.52 7.21
CA ASP A 523 9.13 23.47 7.30
C ASP A 523 8.13 23.25 6.15
N ARG A 524 8.63 22.98 4.93
CA ARG A 524 7.76 22.64 3.81
C ARG A 524 6.94 21.38 4.02
N ILE A 525 7.50 20.34 4.66
CA ILE A 525 6.76 19.12 5.04
C ILE A 525 5.62 19.47 6.00
N ILE A 526 5.88 20.30 7.02
CA ILE A 526 4.87 20.72 8.00
C ILE A 526 3.74 21.49 7.30
N GLU A 527 4.08 22.43 6.41
CA GLU A 527 3.11 23.18 5.61
C GLU A 527 2.27 22.31 4.69
N LEU A 528 2.87 21.29 4.06
CA LEU A 528 2.16 20.34 3.20
C LEU A 528 1.21 19.48 4.02
N CYS A 529 1.62 19.02 5.20
CA CYS A 529 0.75 18.31 6.14
C CYS A 529 -0.47 19.18 6.55
N ASP A 530 -0.26 20.47 6.86
CA ASP A 530 -1.35 21.43 7.13
C ASP A 530 -2.27 21.65 5.93
N SER A 531 -1.70 21.66 4.72
CA SER A 531 -2.44 21.88 3.48
C SER A 531 -3.29 20.67 3.10
N LEU A 532 -2.76 19.46 3.28
CA LEU A 532 -3.46 18.19 3.04
C LEU A 532 -4.61 17.97 4.03
N PHE A 533 -4.43 18.35 5.31
CA PHE A 533 -5.54 18.32 6.26
C PHE A 533 -6.68 19.26 5.81
N ARG A 534 -6.36 20.46 5.33
CA ARG A 534 -7.37 21.42 4.84
C ARG A 534 -8.03 20.99 3.53
N SER A 535 -7.29 20.39 2.62
CA SER A 535 -7.78 20.06 1.26
C SER A 535 -8.54 18.74 1.20
N VAL A 536 -8.09 17.73 1.96
CA VAL A 536 -8.63 16.35 1.88
C VAL A 536 -8.71 15.67 3.25
N ALA A 537 -8.61 16.41 4.35
CA ALA A 537 -8.67 15.88 5.71
C ALA A 537 -7.62 14.80 6.02
N LEU A 538 -6.44 14.81 5.37
CA LEU A 538 -5.38 13.85 5.68
C LEU A 538 -4.80 14.09 7.08
N GLN A 539 -4.98 13.12 7.98
CA GLN A 539 -4.68 13.22 9.41
C GLN A 539 -3.24 12.81 9.72
N THR A 540 -2.28 13.65 9.32
CA THR A 540 -0.85 13.33 9.45
C THR A 540 -0.26 13.42 10.86
N SER A 541 -1.08 13.62 11.90
CA SER A 541 -0.67 13.74 13.31
C SER A 541 -1.83 13.40 14.24
N VAL A 542 -1.55 12.64 15.31
CA VAL A 542 -2.54 12.32 16.35
C VAL A 542 -2.92 13.58 17.11
N LYS A 543 -1.92 14.34 17.59
CA LYS A 543 -2.19 15.51 18.44
C LYS A 543 -2.83 16.66 17.67
N LYS A 544 -2.36 16.92 16.43
CA LYS A 544 -2.76 18.10 15.67
C LYS A 544 -4.01 17.88 14.82
N TYR A 545 -4.14 16.69 14.22
CA TYR A 545 -5.22 16.38 13.28
C TYR A 545 -6.11 15.23 13.74
N GLN A 546 -5.95 14.78 14.99
CA GLN A 546 -6.81 13.78 15.62
C GLN A 546 -6.86 12.44 14.86
N ALA A 547 -5.74 12.03 14.26
CA ALA A 547 -5.58 10.66 13.77
C ALA A 547 -5.92 9.66 14.89
N SER A 548 -6.63 8.58 14.58
CA SER A 548 -7.06 7.62 15.61
C SER A 548 -5.91 6.88 16.29
N GLY A 549 -4.72 6.92 15.71
CA GLY A 549 -3.51 6.37 16.31
C GLY A 549 -2.26 6.71 15.52
N PRO A 550 -1.07 6.53 16.13
CA PRO A 550 0.19 6.91 15.51
C PRO A 550 0.55 6.05 14.28
N GLU A 551 0.00 4.85 14.15
CA GLU A 551 0.18 4.02 12.95
C GLU A 551 -0.71 4.44 11.76
N ARG A 552 -1.68 5.34 11.98
CA ARG A 552 -2.70 5.73 11.01
C ARG A 552 -2.30 6.92 10.14
N GLY A 553 -1.12 6.80 9.54
CA GLY A 553 -0.57 7.82 8.63
C GLY A 553 -0.07 9.08 9.33
N ALA A 554 0.20 9.01 10.65
CA ALA A 554 0.65 10.12 11.48
C ALA A 554 2.13 10.53 11.24
N VAL A 555 2.55 10.62 9.98
CA VAL A 555 3.95 10.81 9.55
C VAL A 555 4.61 12.08 10.10
N LEU A 556 3.82 13.11 10.45
CA LEU A 556 4.34 14.34 11.03
C LEU A 556 4.86 14.12 12.46
N ASP A 557 4.26 13.20 13.20
CA ASP A 557 4.66 12.90 14.58
C ASP A 557 6.04 12.22 14.64
N PHE A 558 6.51 11.65 13.51
CA PHE A 558 7.80 10.95 13.40
C PHE A 558 8.86 11.70 12.60
N LEU A 559 8.55 12.91 12.11
CA LEU A 559 9.43 13.71 11.25
C LEU A 559 10.83 13.91 11.84
N ASP A 560 10.93 14.02 13.16
CA ASP A 560 12.19 14.23 13.90
C ASP A 560 12.55 13.03 14.80
N ARG A 561 11.92 11.86 14.61
CA ARG A 561 12.28 10.63 15.35
C ARG A 561 13.73 10.26 15.03
N PRO A 562 14.64 10.05 16.00
CA PRO A 562 16.03 9.68 15.74
C PRO A 562 16.16 8.43 14.86
N LEU A 563 17.05 8.49 13.89
CA LEU A 563 17.36 7.44 12.91
C LEU A 563 18.62 6.66 13.28
N ASN A 564 19.24 6.99 14.41
CA ASN A 564 20.36 6.28 15.01
C ASN A 564 19.99 5.72 16.40
N ASN A 565 20.93 5.03 17.04
CA ASN A 565 20.73 4.36 18.31
C ASN A 565 20.80 5.30 19.53
N ARG A 566 20.64 6.62 19.37
CA ARG A 566 20.76 7.62 20.45
C ARG A 566 19.96 7.25 21.69
N TRP A 567 18.67 6.99 21.54
CA TRP A 567 17.80 6.70 22.69
C TRP A 567 18.23 5.46 23.47
N TRP A 568 18.65 4.42 22.75
CA TRP A 568 19.18 3.21 23.36
C TRP A 568 20.52 3.48 24.07
N MET A 569 21.43 4.23 23.45
CA MET A 569 22.72 4.60 24.05
C MET A 569 22.54 5.43 25.32
N GLU A 570 21.66 6.43 25.31
CA GLU A 570 21.32 7.25 26.49
C GLU A 570 20.82 6.37 27.65
N ASP A 571 19.96 5.39 27.38
CA ASP A 571 19.45 4.49 28.42
C ASP A 571 20.54 3.52 28.92
N LYS A 572 21.42 3.06 28.03
CA LYS A 572 22.60 2.29 28.42
C LYS A 572 23.57 3.10 29.27
N PHE A 573 23.81 4.37 28.96
CA PHE A 573 24.69 5.23 29.76
C PHE A 573 24.14 5.47 31.16
N LYS A 574 22.81 5.67 31.31
CA LYS A 574 22.18 5.74 32.64
C LYS A 574 22.47 4.49 33.46
N TYR A 575 22.34 3.30 32.86
CA TYR A 575 22.67 2.03 33.51
C TYR A 575 24.17 1.90 33.81
N ILE A 576 25.06 2.21 32.86
CA ILE A 576 26.51 2.08 33.03
C ILE A 576 27.00 2.96 34.19
N ARG A 577 26.45 4.16 34.36
CA ARG A 577 26.78 5.03 35.50
C ARG A 577 26.50 4.41 36.87
N THR A 578 25.61 3.40 36.96
CA THR A 578 25.33 2.67 38.21
C THR A 578 26.25 1.48 38.44
N LEU A 579 27.09 1.11 37.46
CA LEU A 579 28.02 0.00 37.57
C LEU A 579 29.30 0.41 38.30
N PRO A 580 30.02 -0.55 38.93
CA PRO A 580 31.37 -0.33 39.41
C PRO A 580 32.28 0.18 38.29
N VAL A 581 33.21 1.10 38.61
CA VAL A 581 34.15 1.69 37.62
C VAL A 581 34.89 0.62 36.81
N SER A 582 35.22 -0.51 37.43
CA SER A 582 35.86 -1.66 36.77
C SER A 582 35.02 -2.31 35.65
N GLU A 583 33.70 -2.19 35.71
CA GLU A 583 32.76 -2.77 34.74
C GLU A 583 32.28 -1.75 33.69
N GLN A 584 32.39 -0.45 34.01
CA GLN A 584 31.97 0.62 33.11
C GLN A 584 32.73 0.58 31.78
N ARG A 585 34.08 0.49 31.83
CA ARG A 585 34.92 0.47 30.62
C ARG A 585 34.53 -0.66 29.66
N LYS A 586 34.38 -1.89 30.18
CA LYS A 586 33.96 -3.05 29.38
C LYS A 586 32.58 -2.86 28.75
N SER A 587 31.65 -2.25 29.47
CA SER A 587 30.31 -1.97 28.99
C SER A 587 30.31 -0.93 27.88
N LEU A 588 31.13 0.12 28.00
CA LEU A 588 31.33 1.13 26.96
C LEU A 588 32.01 0.55 25.72
N ASP A 589 33.01 -0.32 25.90
CA ASP A 589 33.65 -1.04 24.79
C ASP A 589 32.66 -1.92 24.03
N THR A 590 31.76 -2.60 24.76
CA THR A 590 30.71 -3.43 24.15
C THR A 590 29.78 -2.61 23.26
N ILE A 591 29.41 -1.40 23.68
CA ILE A 591 28.60 -0.48 22.86
C ILE A 591 29.39 0.02 21.66
N ALA A 592 30.62 0.49 21.87
CA ALA A 592 31.45 1.07 20.83
C ALA A 592 31.80 0.08 19.70
N TYR A 593 32.03 -1.19 20.06
CA TYR A 593 32.37 -2.27 19.12
C TYR A 593 31.15 -3.11 18.70
N TRP A 594 29.93 -2.70 19.03
CA TRP A 594 28.72 -3.51 18.79
C TRP A 594 28.61 -4.00 17.34
N GLU A 595 28.77 -3.10 16.37
CA GLU A 595 28.72 -3.41 14.94
C GLU A 595 30.11 -3.72 14.35
N ASN A 596 31.17 -3.68 15.16
CA ASN A 596 32.56 -3.82 14.74
C ASN A 596 33.29 -4.88 15.59
N PRO A 597 32.98 -6.18 15.41
CA PRO A 597 33.50 -7.27 16.25
C PRO A 597 34.99 -7.60 16.07
N GLY A 598 35.75 -6.73 15.40
CA GLY A 598 37.21 -6.84 15.22
C GLY A 598 37.65 -7.55 13.94
N PRO A 599 38.97 -7.56 13.66
CA PRO A 599 39.53 -8.10 12.42
C PRO A 599 39.21 -9.59 12.19
N GLY A 600 38.72 -9.93 11.00
CA GLY A 600 38.35 -11.30 10.64
C GLY A 600 37.01 -11.76 11.22
N SER A 601 36.28 -10.87 11.91
CA SER A 601 34.90 -11.04 12.35
C SER A 601 33.94 -10.25 11.45
N PHE A 602 32.66 -10.61 11.49
CA PHE A 602 31.59 -10.03 10.66
C PHE A 602 30.37 -9.71 11.51
N TYR A 603 29.59 -8.71 11.07
CA TYR A 603 28.32 -8.29 11.67
C TYR A 603 27.30 -8.02 10.57
N ASP A 604 26.06 -8.46 10.82
CA ASP A 604 24.91 -8.17 9.99
C ASP A 604 23.72 -7.75 10.86
N ASP A 605 23.09 -6.64 10.50
CA ASP A 605 21.71 -6.29 10.88
C ASP A 605 20.82 -6.86 9.78
N VAL A 606 20.25 -8.04 10.04
CA VAL A 606 19.74 -8.93 8.97
C VAL A 606 18.58 -8.32 8.19
N GLY A 607 17.81 -7.45 8.84
CA GLY A 607 16.66 -6.79 8.24
C GLY A 607 16.99 -5.44 7.59
N ASN A 608 18.24 -4.97 7.68
CA ASN A 608 18.63 -3.67 7.16
C ASN A 608 19.32 -3.83 5.81
N VAL A 609 18.72 -3.26 4.76
CA VAL A 609 19.18 -3.37 3.38
C VAL A 609 20.65 -2.97 3.18
N SER A 610 21.17 -2.05 4.01
CA SER A 610 22.55 -1.52 3.95
C SER A 610 23.55 -2.26 4.84
N LYS A 611 23.08 -3.08 5.79
CA LYS A 611 23.89 -3.74 6.82
C LYS A 611 23.70 -5.27 6.85
N SER A 612 23.22 -5.85 5.76
CA SER A 612 22.92 -7.30 5.63
C SER A 612 23.68 -7.93 4.46
N ASN A 613 24.96 -7.58 4.30
CA ASN A 613 25.77 -7.97 3.14
C ASN A 613 25.89 -9.49 2.96
N HIS A 614 25.76 -10.26 4.03
CA HIS A 614 25.86 -11.72 3.98
C HIS A 614 24.52 -12.42 3.81
N VAL A 615 23.38 -11.71 3.90
CA VAL A 615 22.05 -12.31 3.68
C VAL A 615 21.87 -12.59 2.19
N LEU A 616 21.63 -13.86 1.84
CA LEU A 616 21.34 -14.25 0.46
C LEU A 616 19.92 -13.85 0.08
N ARG A 617 19.79 -13.21 -1.07
CA ARG A 617 18.53 -12.76 -1.69
C ARG A 617 18.42 -13.48 -3.05
N PRO A 618 17.95 -14.74 -3.08
CA PRO A 618 18.06 -15.60 -4.26
C PRO A 618 17.12 -15.18 -5.40
N GLU A 619 15.97 -14.62 -5.05
CA GLU A 619 14.97 -14.09 -5.96
C GLU A 619 14.66 -12.65 -5.55
N ASP A 620 14.27 -11.82 -6.53
CA ASP A 620 13.71 -10.50 -6.27
C ASP A 620 12.21 -10.50 -6.57
N TRP A 621 11.57 -9.37 -6.32
CA TRP A 621 10.13 -9.24 -6.52
C TRP A 621 9.70 -9.34 -7.99
N HIS A 622 10.61 -9.28 -8.98
CA HIS A 622 10.26 -9.55 -10.37
C HIS A 622 10.08 -11.04 -10.65
N THR A 623 10.87 -11.91 -9.98
CA THR A 623 10.75 -13.37 -10.11
C THR A 623 9.86 -14.02 -9.05
N ASP A 624 9.72 -13.37 -7.89
CA ASP A 624 8.86 -13.79 -6.77
C ASP A 624 8.02 -12.60 -6.26
N PRO A 625 6.98 -12.17 -6.99
CA PRO A 625 6.21 -10.97 -6.67
C PRO A 625 5.49 -10.99 -5.32
N LEU A 626 5.29 -12.19 -4.75
CA LEU A 626 4.63 -12.38 -3.46
C LEU A 626 5.61 -12.69 -2.33
N MET A 627 6.92 -12.73 -2.62
CA MET A 627 7.98 -13.12 -1.69
C MET A 627 7.67 -14.45 -0.97
N GLN A 628 7.24 -15.47 -1.72
CA GLN A 628 6.92 -16.78 -1.17
C GLN A 628 8.14 -17.71 -1.04
N HIS A 629 9.18 -17.49 -1.85
CA HIS A 629 10.44 -18.25 -1.83
C HIS A 629 11.54 -17.51 -1.06
N GLY A 630 11.34 -16.24 -0.75
CA GLY A 630 12.17 -15.44 0.15
C GLY A 630 11.44 -15.06 1.45
N ASP A 631 12.18 -14.48 2.38
CA ASP A 631 11.60 -13.72 3.50
C ASP A 631 12.05 -12.27 3.35
N ILE A 632 11.27 -11.34 3.91
CA ILE A 632 11.55 -9.91 3.87
C ILE A 632 11.58 -9.32 5.28
N PRO A 633 12.29 -8.21 5.49
CA PRO A 633 12.33 -7.57 6.79
C PRO A 633 10.94 -7.15 7.27
N GLY A 634 10.55 -7.65 8.44
CA GLY A 634 9.43 -7.17 9.22
C GLY A 634 9.84 -6.02 10.13
N PHE A 635 8.94 -5.06 10.31
CA PHE A 635 9.14 -3.89 11.16
C PHE A 635 8.21 -3.95 12.36
N ASP A 636 8.77 -4.09 13.55
CA ASP A 636 8.02 -4.11 14.80
C ASP A 636 7.51 -2.70 15.16
N TRP A 637 6.31 -2.63 15.77
CA TRP A 637 5.70 -1.39 16.22
C TRP A 637 5.53 -1.40 17.73
N TRP A 638 6.44 -0.77 18.45
CA TRP A 638 6.43 -0.70 19.90
C TRP A 638 6.31 0.74 20.39
N ASP A 639 5.68 0.90 21.55
CA ASP A 639 5.54 2.20 22.25
C ASP A 639 4.98 3.30 21.34
N GLY A 640 4.02 2.97 20.48
CA GLY A 640 3.43 3.91 19.53
C GLY A 640 4.41 4.44 18.48
N GLY A 641 5.46 3.67 18.14
CA GLY A 641 6.54 4.08 17.22
C GLY A 641 7.71 4.80 17.88
N MET A 642 7.61 5.10 19.18
CA MET A 642 8.60 5.86 19.96
C MET A 642 9.48 4.98 20.85
N SER A 643 9.62 3.69 20.53
CA SER A 643 10.43 2.79 21.34
C SER A 643 11.89 3.22 21.41
N ARG A 644 12.46 3.17 22.62
CA ARG A 644 13.87 3.49 22.91
C ARG A 644 14.80 2.29 22.78
N ARG A 645 14.28 1.15 22.32
CA ARG A 645 15.09 -0.04 22.02
C ARG A 645 16.03 0.24 20.84
N ARG A 646 17.08 -0.58 20.72
CA ARG A 646 18.02 -0.52 19.59
C ARG A 646 17.22 -0.67 18.29
N LEU A 647 17.57 0.11 17.26
CA LEU A 647 16.78 0.14 16.02
C LEU A 647 16.76 -1.21 15.31
N SER A 648 17.91 -1.90 15.25
CA SER A 648 18.03 -3.25 14.66
C SER A 648 17.13 -4.28 15.34
N TRP A 649 16.79 -4.12 16.62
CA TRP A 649 15.89 -5.05 17.32
C TRP A 649 14.44 -4.94 16.88
N MET A 650 14.08 -3.87 16.18
CA MET A 650 12.74 -3.65 15.61
C MET A 650 12.67 -3.97 14.12
N VAL A 651 13.77 -4.43 13.52
CA VAL A 651 13.84 -4.85 12.13
C VAL A 651 14.30 -6.30 12.09
N SER A 652 13.38 -7.20 11.76
CA SER A 652 13.60 -8.63 11.95
C SER A 652 13.16 -9.42 10.74
N MET A 653 13.87 -10.49 10.43
CA MET A 653 13.38 -11.52 9.51
C MET A 653 12.91 -12.71 10.35
N ARG A 654 11.85 -13.42 9.90
CA ARG A 654 11.52 -14.70 10.53
C ARG A 654 12.75 -15.59 10.39
N TRP A 655 13.17 -15.88 9.16
CA TRP A 655 14.46 -16.50 8.86
C TRP A 655 15.00 -16.02 7.50
N PRO A 656 16.24 -15.55 7.38
CA PRO A 656 16.83 -15.34 6.06
C PRO A 656 16.97 -16.70 5.33
N PRO A 657 16.78 -16.77 4.00
CA PRO A 657 16.89 -18.02 3.24
C PRO A 657 18.24 -18.72 3.48
N ALA A 658 19.30 -17.92 3.50
CA ALA A 658 20.62 -18.31 3.98
C ALA A 658 21.46 -17.05 4.24
N MET A 659 22.55 -17.20 4.99
CA MET A 659 23.62 -16.22 5.03
C MET A 659 24.94 -16.84 4.60
N LYS A 660 25.76 -16.16 3.80
CA LYS A 660 27.03 -16.68 3.30
C LYS A 660 28.18 -15.77 3.70
N TYR A 661 29.15 -16.35 4.41
CA TYR A 661 30.42 -15.73 4.75
C TYR A 661 31.52 -16.38 3.93
N GLU A 662 32.41 -15.58 3.35
CA GLU A 662 33.54 -16.01 2.54
C GLU A 662 34.85 -15.43 3.07
N HIS A 663 35.97 -15.98 2.61
CA HIS A 663 37.33 -15.56 3.00
C HIS A 663 37.61 -15.70 4.52
N LEU A 664 37.04 -16.72 5.14
CA LEU A 664 37.34 -17.08 6.53
C LEU A 664 38.76 -17.64 6.65
N ASP A 665 39.41 -17.39 7.79
CA ASP A 665 40.69 -17.98 8.12
C ASP A 665 40.51 -19.48 8.44
N PRO A 666 41.04 -20.41 7.63
CA PRO A 666 40.83 -21.85 7.82
C PRO A 666 41.35 -22.39 9.15
N LYS A 667 42.26 -21.67 9.81
CA LYS A 667 42.89 -22.07 11.08
C LYS A 667 42.27 -21.42 12.30
N ALA A 668 41.42 -20.41 12.10
CA ALA A 668 40.77 -19.71 13.20
C ALA A 668 39.61 -20.53 13.78
N LYS A 669 39.29 -20.24 15.04
CA LYS A 669 38.05 -20.70 15.67
C LYS A 669 37.03 -19.58 15.56
N TYR A 670 35.77 -19.95 15.37
CA TYR A 670 34.67 -19.01 15.23
C TYR A 670 33.54 -19.33 16.20
N VAL A 671 32.85 -18.29 16.66
CA VAL A 671 31.54 -18.40 17.31
C VAL A 671 30.54 -17.56 16.53
N ILE A 672 29.37 -18.12 16.27
CA ILE A 672 28.24 -17.36 15.74
C ILE A 672 27.45 -16.85 16.92
N ARG A 673 27.26 -15.53 17.00
CA ARG A 673 26.36 -14.90 17.96
C ARG A 673 25.12 -14.42 17.22
N VAL A 674 23.95 -14.61 17.82
CA VAL A 674 22.66 -14.23 17.25
C VAL A 674 21.85 -13.49 18.31
N THR A 675 21.10 -12.46 17.90
CA THR A 675 19.99 -11.91 18.69
C THR A 675 18.70 -11.84 17.86
N GLY A 676 17.58 -11.67 18.54
CA GLY A 676 16.25 -11.73 17.97
C GLY A 676 15.21 -11.99 19.05
N ASN A 677 14.16 -12.74 18.73
CA ASN A 677 13.12 -13.14 19.69
C ASN A 677 12.86 -14.64 19.58
N GLY A 678 12.62 -15.31 20.71
CA GLY A 678 12.22 -16.72 20.74
C GLY A 678 13.37 -17.69 20.45
N GLU A 679 13.03 -18.79 19.79
CA GLU A 679 13.94 -19.87 19.41
C GLU A 679 14.89 -19.45 18.28
N SER A 680 16.01 -20.16 18.10
CA SER A 680 16.89 -20.00 16.95
C SER A 680 17.54 -21.33 16.61
N LEU A 681 17.01 -21.93 15.56
CA LEU A 681 17.35 -23.28 15.15
C LEU A 681 18.48 -23.31 14.10
N LEU A 682 19.64 -22.77 14.47
CA LEU A 682 20.76 -22.45 13.55
C LEU A 682 21.58 -23.67 13.07
N ARG A 683 21.80 -23.74 11.75
CA ARG A 683 22.77 -24.62 11.08
C ARG A 683 23.93 -23.84 10.49
N ALA A 684 25.07 -24.50 10.38
CA ALA A 684 26.21 -24.06 9.58
C ALA A 684 26.64 -25.18 8.62
N ASN A 685 26.72 -24.88 7.32
CA ASN A 685 27.02 -25.84 6.26
C ASN A 685 26.18 -27.14 6.37
N GLY A 686 24.89 -26.99 6.66
CA GLY A 686 23.93 -28.09 6.83
C GLY A 686 23.99 -28.82 8.19
N VAL A 687 24.99 -28.54 9.04
CA VAL A 687 25.13 -29.17 10.37
C VAL A 687 24.46 -28.30 11.43
N ARG A 688 23.61 -28.93 12.26
CA ARG A 688 22.91 -28.25 13.35
C ARG A 688 23.87 -27.93 14.50
N LEU A 689 23.93 -26.66 14.90
CA LEU A 689 24.82 -26.21 15.97
C LEU A 689 24.16 -26.31 17.34
N GLN A 690 24.97 -26.57 18.36
CA GLN A 690 24.57 -26.56 19.77
C GLN A 690 25.03 -25.25 20.42
N PRO A 691 24.12 -24.52 21.09
CA PRO A 691 24.47 -23.25 21.71
C PRO A 691 25.24 -23.46 23.03
N THR A 692 26.16 -22.54 23.33
CA THR A 692 26.78 -22.39 24.67
C THR A 692 26.09 -21.32 25.51
N LEU A 693 25.34 -20.43 24.87
CA LEU A 693 24.46 -19.43 25.49
C LEU A 693 23.16 -19.38 24.69
N TYR A 694 21.99 -19.35 25.35
CA TYR A 694 20.72 -19.45 24.64
C TYR A 694 19.56 -18.69 25.32
N ASN A 695 19.68 -17.37 25.36
CA ASN A 695 18.65 -16.49 25.90
C ASN A 695 17.62 -16.14 24.81
N LYS A 696 16.34 -16.00 25.19
CA LYS A 696 15.20 -15.94 24.24
C LYS A 696 14.50 -14.58 24.17
N GLY A 697 14.81 -13.65 25.06
CA GLY A 697 14.27 -12.31 25.05
C GLY A 697 14.85 -11.42 23.94
N ILE A 698 14.13 -10.34 23.63
CA ILE A 698 14.53 -9.36 22.63
C ILE A 698 15.84 -8.69 23.03
N GLY A 699 16.82 -8.71 22.11
CA GLY A 699 18.15 -8.15 22.34
C GLY A 699 19.05 -9.02 23.23
N GLU A 700 18.56 -10.19 23.67
CA GLU A 700 19.39 -11.17 24.39
C GLU A 700 20.17 -12.03 23.39
N LEU A 701 21.33 -12.54 23.84
CA LEU A 701 22.29 -13.21 22.98
C LEU A 701 22.13 -14.74 23.02
N LYS A 702 22.36 -15.34 21.87
CA LYS A 702 22.60 -16.77 21.69
C LYS A 702 23.99 -16.95 21.06
N GLU A 703 24.77 -17.92 21.51
CA GLU A 703 26.12 -18.16 21.00
C GLU A 703 26.31 -19.62 20.62
N PHE A 704 26.84 -19.86 19.42
CA PHE A 704 27.00 -21.17 18.80
C PHE A 704 28.44 -21.34 18.35
N PRO A 705 29.27 -22.12 19.05
CA PRO A 705 30.63 -22.43 18.59
C PRO A 705 30.59 -23.15 17.23
N VAL A 706 31.44 -22.71 16.30
CA VAL A 706 31.55 -23.34 14.98
C VAL A 706 32.65 -24.42 15.03
N PRO A 707 32.33 -25.70 14.79
CA PRO A 707 33.35 -26.72 14.62
C PRO A 707 34.31 -26.32 13.50
N VAL A 708 35.61 -26.41 13.75
CA VAL A 708 36.64 -25.96 12.80
C VAL A 708 36.44 -26.60 11.43
N SER A 709 36.03 -27.89 11.37
CA SER A 709 35.71 -28.63 10.14
C SER A 709 34.69 -27.93 9.22
N LEU A 710 33.80 -27.09 9.76
CA LEU A 710 32.81 -26.35 8.99
C LEU A 710 33.36 -25.05 8.38
N SER A 711 34.46 -24.50 8.90
CA SER A 711 35.04 -23.24 8.40
C SER A 711 36.36 -23.41 7.64
N GLN A 712 36.94 -24.63 7.58
CA GLN A 712 38.26 -24.89 6.96
C GLN A 712 38.33 -24.59 5.47
N THR A 713 37.18 -24.59 4.77
CA THR A 713 37.11 -24.26 3.35
C THR A 713 37.18 -22.75 3.08
N GLY A 714 37.25 -21.93 4.13
CA GLY A 714 37.20 -20.47 4.03
C GLY A 714 35.79 -19.92 3.78
N SER A 715 34.75 -20.74 3.89
CA SER A 715 33.36 -20.36 3.65
C SER A 715 32.41 -20.96 4.67
N LEU A 716 31.37 -20.21 5.06
CA LEU A 716 30.34 -20.68 5.98
C LEU A 716 28.97 -20.23 5.51
N VAL A 717 28.04 -21.18 5.36
CA VAL A 717 26.64 -20.92 5.01
C VAL A 717 25.78 -21.18 6.24
N LEU A 718 25.04 -20.18 6.68
CA LEU A 718 24.10 -20.27 7.79
C LEU A 718 22.68 -20.42 7.27
N THR A 719 21.93 -21.32 7.90
CA THR A 719 20.48 -21.51 7.66
C THR A 719 19.78 -21.79 8.98
N TRP A 720 18.45 -21.64 9.01
CA TRP A 720 17.62 -21.92 10.18
C TRP A 720 16.58 -22.98 9.83
N ASP A 721 16.40 -23.96 10.73
CA ASP A 721 15.30 -24.91 10.58
C ASP A 721 13.96 -24.24 10.90
N ALA A 722 12.92 -24.58 10.13
CA ALA A 722 11.58 -24.10 10.38
C ALA A 722 11.06 -24.53 11.77
N ILE A 723 10.20 -23.69 12.35
CA ILE A 723 9.56 -23.91 13.64
C ILE A 723 8.05 -23.75 13.44
N ASP A 724 7.30 -24.76 13.84
CA ASP A 724 5.84 -24.69 13.85
C ASP A 724 5.37 -23.82 15.03
N GLU A 725 4.91 -22.63 14.69
CA GLU A 725 4.38 -21.62 15.62
C GLU A 725 3.02 -21.11 15.10
N GLU A 726 2.31 -21.89 14.28
CA GLU A 726 1.02 -21.46 13.68
C GLU A 726 -0.06 -21.16 14.74
N HIS A 727 0.08 -21.76 15.92
CA HIS A 727 -0.77 -21.52 17.09
C HIS A 727 -0.52 -20.17 17.78
N LEU A 728 0.55 -19.45 17.44
CA LEU A 728 0.91 -18.14 18.01
C LEU A 728 0.54 -17.01 17.05
N ASN A 729 0.32 -15.82 17.61
CA ASN A 729 0.26 -14.61 16.78
C ASN A 729 1.61 -14.39 16.10
N TRP A 730 1.62 -13.99 14.83
CA TRP A 730 2.85 -13.77 14.07
C TRP A 730 3.85 -12.82 14.76
N ARG A 731 3.37 -11.85 15.56
CA ARG A 731 4.24 -10.94 16.34
C ARG A 731 5.03 -11.64 17.45
N GLN A 732 4.61 -12.83 17.85
CA GLN A 732 5.25 -13.67 18.87
C GLN A 732 6.20 -14.69 18.26
N HIS A 733 6.17 -14.88 16.94
CA HIS A 733 7.03 -15.85 16.26
C HIS A 733 8.50 -15.58 16.52
N SER A 734 9.24 -16.69 16.53
CA SER A 734 10.69 -16.71 16.62
C SER A 734 11.29 -16.04 15.37
N ARG A 735 12.30 -15.20 15.58
CA ARG A 735 12.89 -14.35 14.54
C ARG A 735 14.30 -13.90 14.88
N VAL A 736 15.04 -13.47 13.86
CA VAL A 736 16.41 -12.98 13.96
C VAL A 736 16.50 -11.50 13.58
N THR A 737 17.34 -10.75 14.30
CA THR A 737 17.57 -9.31 14.08
C THR A 737 19.04 -8.98 13.80
N GLU A 738 19.98 -9.60 14.50
CA GLU A 738 21.42 -9.36 14.31
C GLU A 738 22.19 -10.68 14.38
N VAL A 739 23.23 -10.80 13.57
CA VAL A 739 24.15 -11.94 13.55
C VAL A 739 25.58 -11.43 13.55
N TRP A 740 26.43 -12.06 14.36
CA TRP A 740 27.88 -11.87 14.31
C TRP A 740 28.56 -13.21 14.04
N LEU A 741 29.56 -13.20 13.17
CA LEU A 741 30.53 -14.28 13.08
C LEU A 741 31.84 -13.78 13.69
N ILE A 742 32.15 -14.23 14.90
CA ILE A 742 33.26 -13.70 15.70
C ILE A 742 34.44 -14.66 15.62
N LYS A 743 35.60 -14.16 15.17
CA LYS A 743 36.88 -14.86 15.24
C LYS A 743 37.40 -14.82 16.69
N LEU A 744 37.73 -15.99 17.24
CA LEU A 744 38.19 -16.19 18.62
C LEU A 744 39.71 -16.14 18.76
#